data_AF-A0A7V4JS83-F1
#
_entry.id   AF-A0A7V4JS83-F1
#
_cell.length_a   1.000
_cell.length_b   1.000
_cell.length_c   1.000
_cell.angle_alpha   90.00
_cell.angle_beta   90.00
_cell.angle_gamma   90.00
#
_symmetry.space_group_name_H-M   'P 1'
#
loop_
_entity.id
_entity.type
_entity.pdbx_description
1 polymer ?
#
loop_
_entity_poly.entity_id
_entity_poly.type
_entity_poly.pdbx_seq_one_letter_code
_entity_poly.pdbx_strand_id
1 'polypeptide(L)'
;MRDVSGETRRRMTAAGLVSGWLLIVLLTVTTTRLYGLSVLPPGLWYDEAYYALDAAWVADTHSAQVFFPGNNGREPLMPYLGAVSMSVLGQTPYALRLVSALAAILTVAITYRWLVTMFAGDPERRWLAVIAAGGLALSFWYLVMSRTGHRAALLPACLVLANWLFWSAFRRASRHGVGRSWPQWALAGLALGFCQYSYLTARLVPLIFLIFGVAATIVAHRANQSRPICRPALWSGLAVMGLSAGLVFAPLGLYFLGHPDAFVGRSGDVFVGNQLAGGAVTWPQQLLDAVRVFVDGSDPHWRHNLADQAGFSALEVIGFWIGLLVCLGRVRRPAYLFLLVSLLVLWLPALLSVPAVYTLRLSGLLPIYYAVTAVGWVTVARGLLWVFARRKARPAATVGVRATVTVLLLIATAWWALPAYFGRWAQTPMVYSQYNGPLADLADYVAERARDADVLLPLPVYLHPTVHFLLRSQFAETDVRPPLRSDRPALLLEVPDIFLIPGVVAIDRESSLMWLRRDATGSGTAYLLHFPQPYRGLIPPPGGPADPLVVGPTRDRVATLHTYPTIVSFADAAAAASPPVAVEYSWGGQVALTAYRLTPTVVPPGGAAVLDLYWRGITDQPWEYRTFVHILDARGQPVSQLNGISLSEEQRWRRDRLSPEQHLVSLPAGSPSGAYLVRIGLIEHAGLHLDSDAAAVSDSQASSVTASSRLPAYAADGRRLGDQLNVGVFYLSDDGRDPRSPATACRGRFGDAIDLLGFSTLPCAGGAGDICLRLHWRSVAAVARDYTAFLQLLDARNQRVAGYDSQPLDGLYPTSRWQPGEVIITDFALAVPSGLADSGYRLITGFYDLETGQRLPVTSREGAERTDDALVLCDWQ
;
A
#
# COMPACT_ATOMS: atom_id res chain seq x y z
N MET A 1 -26.08 34.68 -62.15
CA MET A 1 -25.96 34.59 -60.68
C MET A 1 -26.29 33.17 -60.25
N ARG A 2 -25.29 32.34 -59.91
CA ARG A 2 -25.49 30.94 -59.52
C ARG A 2 -25.84 30.84 -58.04
N ASP A 3 -26.67 29.85 -57.73
CA ASP A 3 -27.29 29.49 -56.47
C ASP A 3 -26.30 29.24 -55.29
N VAL A 4 -25.75 30.32 -54.73
CA VAL A 4 -24.90 30.28 -53.51
C VAL A 4 -25.75 30.02 -52.25
N SER A 5 -27.07 30.27 -52.31
CA SER A 5 -27.98 30.14 -51.16
C SER A 5 -28.27 28.68 -50.79
N GLY A 6 -28.45 27.80 -51.78
CA GLY A 6 -28.74 26.38 -51.57
C GLY A 6 -27.55 25.56 -51.06
N GLU A 7 -26.34 25.87 -51.50
CA GLU A 7 -25.13 25.15 -51.07
C GLU A 7 -24.73 25.49 -49.62
N THR A 8 -24.96 26.74 -49.21
CA THR A 8 -24.67 27.21 -47.84
C THR A 8 -25.66 26.63 -46.83
N ARG A 9 -26.97 26.59 -47.14
CA ARG A 9 -28.00 25.89 -46.33
C ARG A 9 -27.70 24.39 -46.18
N ARG A 10 -27.24 23.72 -47.24
CA ARG A 10 -26.90 22.27 -47.22
C ARG A 10 -25.64 21.94 -46.41
N ARG A 11 -24.65 22.84 -46.39
CA ARG A 11 -23.47 22.69 -45.51
C ARG A 11 -23.83 22.88 -44.03
N MET A 12 -24.80 23.75 -43.74
CA MET A 12 -25.34 23.94 -42.39
C MET A 12 -26.12 22.71 -41.88
N THR A 13 -26.93 22.05 -42.72
CA THR A 13 -27.68 20.85 -42.29
C THR A 13 -26.79 19.64 -42.02
N ALA A 14 -25.75 19.39 -42.83
CA ALA A 14 -24.79 18.32 -42.58
C ALA A 14 -23.89 18.58 -41.35
N ALA A 15 -23.55 19.85 -41.08
CA ALA A 15 -22.84 20.23 -39.85
C ALA A 15 -23.72 20.09 -38.60
N GLY A 16 -25.00 20.45 -38.70
CA GLY A 16 -25.99 20.27 -37.63
C GLY A 16 -26.19 18.79 -37.27
N LEU A 17 -26.33 17.91 -38.27
CA LEU A 17 -26.46 16.46 -38.05
C LEU A 17 -25.27 15.85 -37.31
N VAL A 18 -24.03 16.16 -37.71
CA VAL A 18 -22.84 15.62 -37.02
C VAL A 18 -22.68 16.21 -35.61
N SER A 19 -23.13 17.44 -35.39
CA SER A 19 -23.17 18.04 -34.05
C SER A 19 -24.19 17.34 -33.16
N GLY A 20 -25.34 16.94 -33.72
CA GLY A 20 -26.32 16.08 -33.02
C GLY A 20 -25.73 14.72 -32.64
N TRP A 21 -24.97 14.08 -33.53
CA TRP A 21 -24.26 12.83 -33.21
C TRP A 21 -23.23 12.98 -32.10
N LEU A 22 -22.46 14.07 -32.11
CA LEU A 22 -21.53 14.35 -31.02
C LEU A 22 -22.26 14.52 -29.68
N LEU A 23 -23.39 15.24 -29.67
CA LEU A 23 -24.20 15.39 -28.47
C LEU A 23 -24.70 14.03 -27.95
N ILE A 24 -25.17 13.15 -28.83
CA ILE A 24 -25.56 11.78 -28.45
C ILE A 24 -24.38 11.03 -27.84
N VAL A 25 -23.20 11.06 -28.46
CA VAL A 25 -21.99 10.41 -27.92
C VAL A 25 -21.62 10.97 -26.53
N LEU A 26 -21.70 12.28 -26.33
CA LEU A 26 -21.41 12.93 -25.05
C LEU A 26 -22.44 12.58 -23.97
N LEU A 27 -23.73 12.53 -24.33
CA LEU A 27 -24.79 12.08 -23.42
C LEU A 27 -24.61 10.60 -23.05
N THR A 28 -24.25 9.76 -24.03
CA THR A 28 -23.98 8.33 -23.80
C THR A 28 -22.80 8.11 -22.86
N VAL A 29 -21.65 8.75 -23.08
CA VAL A 29 -20.51 8.60 -22.16
C VAL A 29 -20.86 9.15 -20.77
N THR A 30 -21.52 10.31 -20.69
CA THR A 30 -21.91 10.89 -19.39
C THR A 30 -22.84 9.96 -18.62
N THR A 31 -23.89 9.45 -19.27
CA THR A 31 -24.87 8.55 -18.65
C THR A 31 -24.20 7.25 -18.21
N THR A 32 -23.44 6.61 -19.10
CA THR A 32 -22.79 5.32 -18.81
C THR A 32 -21.69 5.42 -17.76
N ARG A 33 -21.04 6.58 -17.58
CA ARG A 33 -20.03 6.77 -16.53
C ARG A 33 -20.62 7.17 -15.18
N LEU A 34 -21.74 7.89 -15.15
CA LEU A 34 -22.32 8.37 -13.88
C LEU A 34 -23.43 7.48 -13.32
N TYR A 35 -24.17 6.75 -14.17
CA TYR A 35 -25.26 5.88 -13.71
C TYR A 35 -24.74 4.79 -12.76
N GLY A 36 -25.29 4.72 -11.54
CA GLY A 36 -24.93 3.71 -10.55
C GLY A 36 -23.46 3.72 -10.11
N LEU A 37 -22.75 4.85 -10.25
CA LEU A 37 -21.30 4.93 -9.95
C LEU A 37 -20.96 4.69 -8.46
N SER A 38 -21.91 4.95 -7.56
CA SER A 38 -21.78 4.66 -6.12
C SER A 38 -21.92 3.17 -5.78
N VAL A 39 -22.54 2.37 -6.66
CA VAL A 39 -22.89 0.96 -6.38
C VAL A 39 -22.08 0.00 -7.24
N LEU A 40 -21.73 0.38 -8.46
CA LEU A 40 -20.98 -0.46 -9.40
C LEU A 40 -19.65 0.18 -9.76
N PRO A 41 -18.51 -0.48 -9.47
CA PRO A 41 -18.37 -1.84 -8.91
C PRO A 41 -18.76 -2.01 -7.41
N PRO A 42 -19.13 -3.22 -6.95
CA PRO A 42 -19.78 -3.48 -5.64
C PRO A 42 -18.87 -3.36 -4.41
N GLY A 43 -17.57 -3.15 -4.59
CA GLY A 43 -16.60 -2.92 -3.51
C GLY A 43 -15.40 -2.16 -4.05
N LEU A 44 -14.33 -2.07 -3.28
CA LEU A 44 -13.04 -1.52 -3.73
C LEU A 44 -12.03 -2.64 -3.85
N TRP A 45 -11.52 -2.89 -5.05
CA TRP A 45 -10.30 -3.67 -5.21
C TRP A 45 -9.17 -3.01 -4.41
N TYR A 46 -8.22 -3.80 -3.88
CA TYR A 46 -7.24 -3.28 -2.92
C TYR A 46 -6.42 -2.10 -3.48
N ASP A 47 -6.02 -2.14 -4.76
CA ASP A 47 -5.34 -1.01 -5.45
C ASP A 47 -6.23 0.24 -5.44
N GLU A 48 -7.52 0.10 -5.73
CA GLU A 48 -8.50 1.18 -5.67
C GLU A 48 -8.60 1.77 -4.27
N ALA A 49 -8.63 0.92 -3.24
CA ALA A 49 -8.68 1.33 -1.85
C ALA A 49 -7.40 2.08 -1.42
N TYR A 50 -6.22 1.69 -1.90
CA TYR A 50 -4.99 2.45 -1.66
C TYR A 50 -5.04 3.85 -2.27
N TYR A 51 -5.51 4.01 -3.52
CA TYR A 51 -5.69 5.34 -4.11
C TYR A 51 -6.69 6.17 -3.29
N ALA A 52 -7.72 5.53 -2.74
CA ALA A 52 -8.71 6.18 -1.89
C ALA A 52 -8.12 6.65 -0.54
N LEU A 53 -7.32 5.80 0.11
CA LEU A 53 -6.62 6.14 1.35
C LEU A 53 -5.56 7.23 1.16
N ASP A 54 -4.86 7.25 0.03
CA ASP A 54 -3.93 8.33 -0.32
C ASP A 54 -4.66 9.64 -0.57
N ALA A 55 -5.71 9.62 -1.38
CA ALA A 55 -6.54 10.79 -1.66
C ALA A 55 -7.14 11.39 -0.38
N ALA A 56 -7.64 10.54 0.50
CA ALA A 56 -8.27 10.99 1.72
C ALA A 56 -7.25 11.54 2.73
N TRP A 57 -6.06 10.93 2.84
CA TRP A 57 -4.97 11.50 3.64
C TRP A 57 -4.46 12.84 3.11
N VAL A 58 -4.35 13.02 1.79
CA VAL A 58 -4.03 14.34 1.21
C VAL A 58 -5.13 15.35 1.55
N ALA A 59 -6.40 14.94 1.53
CA ALA A 59 -7.52 15.80 1.92
C ALA A 59 -7.46 16.21 3.40
N ASP A 60 -7.06 15.28 4.28
CA ASP A 60 -6.99 15.52 5.74
C ASP A 60 -5.77 16.35 6.15
N THR A 61 -4.60 16.07 5.56
CA THR A 61 -3.31 16.63 6.00
C THR A 61 -2.83 17.81 5.17
N HIS A 62 -3.38 18.00 3.97
CA HIS A 62 -2.86 18.92 2.94
C HIS A 62 -1.39 18.70 2.60
N SER A 63 -0.85 17.51 2.87
CA SER A 63 0.54 17.18 2.64
C SER A 63 0.82 16.99 1.14
N ALA A 64 1.94 17.55 0.69
CA ALA A 64 2.34 17.55 -0.72
C ALA A 64 3.44 16.51 -0.96
N GLN A 65 3.06 15.31 -1.42
CA GLN A 65 4.00 14.29 -1.89
C GLN A 65 4.27 14.39 -3.40
N VAL A 66 5.53 14.24 -3.78
CA VAL A 66 5.94 14.18 -5.19
C VAL A 66 5.66 12.79 -5.79
N PHE A 67 5.67 11.76 -4.95
CA PHE A 67 5.40 10.38 -5.31
C PHE A 67 4.84 9.65 -4.09
N PHE A 68 3.91 8.72 -4.30
CA PHE A 68 3.34 7.90 -3.22
C PHE A 68 4.03 6.53 -3.27
N PRO A 69 4.95 6.23 -2.33
CA PRO A 69 5.83 5.06 -2.41
C PRO A 69 5.10 3.74 -2.19
N GLY A 70 3.97 3.77 -1.47
CA GLY A 70 3.19 2.57 -1.21
C GLY A 70 2.69 1.86 -2.47
N ASN A 71 2.37 0.59 -2.31
CA ASN A 71 1.71 -0.42 -3.13
C ASN A 71 2.26 -0.34 -4.54
N ASN A 72 3.55 -0.66 -4.54
CA ASN A 72 4.42 -0.70 -5.71
C ASN A 72 4.62 0.65 -6.40
N GLY A 73 4.47 1.75 -5.65
CA GLY A 73 4.65 3.11 -6.14
C GLY A 73 3.50 3.61 -7.03
N ARG A 74 3.03 4.83 -6.77
CA ARG A 74 1.91 5.46 -7.47
C ARG A 74 2.23 6.89 -7.84
N GLU A 75 1.94 7.27 -9.08
CA GLU A 75 2.03 8.67 -9.48
C GLU A 75 0.90 9.49 -8.85
N PRO A 76 1.16 10.76 -8.50
CA PRO A 76 0.33 11.47 -7.53
C PRO A 76 -0.93 12.12 -8.11
N LEU A 77 -1.16 12.10 -9.43
CA LEU A 77 -2.29 12.83 -10.02
C LEU A 77 -3.65 12.30 -9.52
N MET A 78 -3.81 10.99 -9.37
CA MET A 78 -5.06 10.41 -8.86
C MET A 78 -5.30 10.76 -7.39
N PRO A 79 -4.34 10.54 -6.46
CA PRO A 79 -4.47 11.02 -5.08
C PRO A 79 -4.85 12.50 -4.97
N TYR A 80 -4.21 13.40 -5.72
CA TYR A 80 -4.54 14.83 -5.64
C TYR A 80 -5.93 15.18 -6.16
N LEU A 81 -6.32 14.66 -7.33
CA LEU A 81 -7.66 14.91 -7.87
C LEU A 81 -8.75 14.25 -6.99
N GLY A 82 -8.45 13.07 -6.46
CA GLY A 82 -9.27 12.37 -5.47
C GLY A 82 -9.44 13.21 -4.20
N ALA A 83 -8.36 13.80 -3.68
CA ALA A 83 -8.40 14.65 -2.49
C ALA A 83 -9.28 15.88 -2.68
N VAL A 84 -9.19 16.54 -3.84
CA VAL A 84 -10.07 17.66 -4.21
C VAL A 84 -11.53 17.20 -4.24
N SER A 85 -11.81 16.05 -4.86
CA SER A 85 -13.15 15.48 -4.92
C SER A 85 -13.69 15.13 -3.53
N MET A 86 -12.88 14.47 -2.69
CA MET A 86 -13.24 14.04 -1.34
C MET A 86 -13.42 15.21 -0.37
N SER A 87 -12.67 16.31 -0.55
CA SER A 87 -12.84 17.53 0.25
C SER A 87 -14.20 18.19 0.03
N VAL A 88 -14.83 17.95 -1.13
CA VAL A 88 -16.13 18.52 -1.49
C VAL A 88 -17.29 17.54 -1.27
N LEU A 89 -17.10 16.26 -1.60
CA LEU A 89 -18.15 15.24 -1.64
C LEU A 89 -18.07 14.23 -0.48
N GLY A 90 -17.08 14.36 0.38
CA GLY A 90 -16.77 13.40 1.44
C GLY A 90 -15.88 12.26 0.96
N GLN A 91 -15.26 11.58 1.93
CA GLN A 91 -14.31 10.48 1.71
C GLN A 91 -15.05 9.18 1.39
N THR A 92 -15.54 9.07 0.14
CA THR A 92 -16.36 7.95 -0.32
C THR A 92 -15.77 7.32 -1.59
N PRO A 93 -16.10 6.04 -1.91
CA PRO A 93 -15.75 5.43 -3.19
C PRO A 93 -16.26 6.24 -4.38
N TYR A 94 -17.46 6.82 -4.25
CA TYR A 94 -18.07 7.67 -5.27
C TYR A 94 -17.20 8.90 -5.60
N ALA A 95 -16.70 9.60 -4.58
CA ALA A 95 -15.87 10.78 -4.78
C ALA A 95 -14.60 10.48 -5.58
N LEU A 96 -13.94 9.34 -5.32
CA LEU A 96 -12.78 8.91 -6.09
C LEU A 96 -13.16 8.51 -7.53
N ARG A 97 -14.20 7.69 -7.70
CA ARG A 97 -14.63 7.19 -9.01
C ARG A 97 -15.14 8.30 -9.92
N LEU A 98 -15.71 9.36 -9.37
CA LEU A 98 -16.15 10.53 -10.12
C LEU A 98 -14.99 11.17 -10.89
N VAL A 99 -13.77 11.19 -10.32
CA VAL A 99 -12.57 11.71 -11.00
C VAL A 99 -12.31 10.95 -12.30
N SER A 100 -12.31 9.62 -12.24
CA SER A 100 -12.13 8.76 -13.42
C SER A 100 -13.27 8.91 -14.44
N ALA A 101 -14.51 9.04 -13.97
CA ALA A 101 -15.67 9.23 -14.83
C ALA A 101 -15.58 10.55 -15.61
N LEU A 102 -15.22 11.65 -14.92
CA LEU A 102 -15.02 12.96 -15.54
C LEU A 102 -13.85 12.95 -16.52
N ALA A 103 -12.73 12.31 -16.16
CA ALA A 103 -11.60 12.13 -17.06
C ALA A 103 -12.00 11.39 -18.35
N ALA A 104 -12.92 10.41 -18.26
CA ALA A 104 -13.41 9.70 -19.42
C ALA A 104 -14.34 10.51 -20.32
N ILE A 105 -15.23 11.31 -19.74
CA ILE A 105 -16.07 12.25 -20.49
C ILE A 105 -15.18 13.24 -21.25
N LEU A 106 -14.15 13.78 -20.58
CA LEU A 106 -13.16 14.67 -21.20
C LEU A 106 -12.38 13.96 -22.31
N THR A 107 -11.96 12.72 -22.10
CA THR A 107 -11.22 11.96 -23.11
C THR A 107 -12.03 11.79 -24.39
N VAL A 108 -13.31 11.43 -24.29
CA VAL A 108 -14.21 11.27 -25.45
C VAL A 108 -14.39 12.61 -26.17
N ALA A 109 -14.65 13.69 -25.43
CA ALA A 109 -14.83 15.02 -26.00
C ALA A 109 -13.58 15.53 -26.72
N ILE A 110 -12.41 15.38 -26.10
CA ILE A 110 -11.13 15.82 -26.64
C ILE A 110 -10.70 14.92 -27.81
N THR A 111 -11.02 13.62 -27.80
CA THR A 111 -10.76 12.72 -28.93
C THR A 111 -11.43 13.22 -30.20
N TYR A 112 -12.69 13.64 -30.11
CA TYR A 112 -13.39 14.26 -31.25
C TYR A 112 -12.63 15.49 -31.75
N ARG A 113 -12.25 16.37 -30.83
CA ARG A 113 -11.56 17.63 -31.16
C ARG A 113 -10.17 17.38 -31.74
N TRP A 114 -9.41 16.42 -31.21
CA TRP A 114 -8.11 15.98 -31.70
C TRP A 114 -8.21 15.48 -33.14
N LEU A 115 -9.16 14.59 -33.44
CA LEU A 115 -9.26 13.97 -34.77
C LEU A 115 -9.81 14.92 -35.83
N VAL A 116 -10.83 15.72 -35.51
CA VAL A 116 -11.28 16.83 -36.38
C VAL A 116 -10.13 17.81 -36.62
N THR A 117 -9.29 17.99 -35.60
CA THR A 117 -8.06 18.74 -35.75
C THR A 117 -7.18 17.94 -36.71
N MET A 118 -6.43 16.91 -36.31
CA MET A 118 -5.48 16.14 -37.12
C MET A 118 -5.87 15.94 -38.60
N PHE A 119 -7.10 15.51 -38.88
CA PHE A 119 -7.61 15.28 -40.24
C PHE A 119 -8.25 16.50 -40.93
N ALA A 120 -7.87 17.75 -40.61
CA ALA A 120 -8.49 18.96 -41.18
C ALA A 120 -8.53 19.03 -42.72
N GLY A 121 -7.62 18.35 -43.42
CA GLY A 121 -7.62 18.23 -44.88
C GLY A 121 -8.57 17.16 -45.45
N ASP A 122 -9.13 16.30 -44.60
CA ASP A 122 -10.09 15.27 -44.99
C ASP A 122 -11.53 15.81 -44.87
N PRO A 123 -12.38 15.68 -45.91
CA PRO A 123 -13.78 16.09 -45.84
C PRO A 123 -14.61 15.29 -44.82
N GLU A 124 -14.19 14.08 -44.46
CA GLU A 124 -14.91 13.17 -43.57
C GLU A 124 -14.37 13.14 -42.14
N ARG A 125 -13.44 14.04 -41.82
CA ARG A 125 -12.82 14.16 -40.48
C ARG A 125 -13.80 14.14 -39.31
N ARG A 126 -15.00 14.71 -39.50
CA ARG A 126 -16.02 14.76 -38.44
C ARG A 126 -16.67 13.39 -38.22
N TRP A 127 -16.88 12.61 -39.28
CA TRP A 127 -17.39 11.23 -39.17
C TRP A 127 -16.34 10.33 -38.53
N LEU A 128 -15.07 10.45 -38.94
CA LEU A 128 -13.95 9.76 -38.31
C LEU A 128 -13.91 10.06 -36.80
N ALA A 129 -14.02 11.33 -36.44
CA ALA A 129 -14.00 11.78 -35.06
C ALA A 129 -15.22 11.28 -34.24
N VAL A 130 -16.44 11.29 -34.80
CA VAL A 130 -17.63 10.74 -34.12
C VAL A 130 -17.51 9.23 -33.92
N ILE A 131 -17.08 8.49 -34.94
CA ILE A 131 -16.95 7.02 -34.84
C ILE A 131 -15.91 6.66 -33.78
N ALA A 132 -14.74 7.33 -33.77
CA ALA A 132 -13.71 7.08 -32.77
C ALA A 132 -14.17 7.45 -31.34
N ALA A 133 -14.79 8.63 -31.17
CA ALA A 133 -15.29 9.08 -29.88
C ALA A 133 -16.44 8.18 -29.37
N GLY A 134 -17.36 7.77 -30.24
CA GLY A 134 -18.45 6.88 -29.90
C GLY A 134 -17.99 5.45 -29.58
N GLY A 135 -17.01 4.93 -30.32
CA GLY A 135 -16.36 3.65 -30.00
C GLY A 135 -15.70 3.69 -28.63
N LEU A 136 -14.96 4.75 -28.31
CA LEU A 136 -14.36 4.91 -26.99
C LEU A 136 -15.43 5.05 -25.88
N ALA A 137 -16.50 5.81 -26.12
CA ALA A 137 -17.61 5.97 -25.17
C ALA A 137 -18.29 4.64 -24.81
N LEU A 138 -18.39 3.72 -25.78
CA LEU A 138 -19.05 2.43 -25.65
C LEU A 138 -18.09 1.26 -25.39
N SER A 139 -16.78 1.49 -25.43
CA SER A 139 -15.76 0.48 -25.19
C SER A 139 -15.94 -0.15 -23.81
N PHE A 140 -16.00 -1.50 -23.76
CA PHE A 140 -16.13 -2.23 -22.50
C PHE A 140 -14.93 -1.99 -21.59
N TRP A 141 -13.70 -2.15 -22.11
CA TRP A 141 -12.46 -1.88 -21.37
C TRP A 141 -12.44 -0.45 -20.80
N TYR A 142 -12.83 0.54 -21.62
CA TYR A 142 -12.84 1.91 -21.16
C TYR A 142 -13.93 2.16 -20.12
N LEU A 143 -15.09 1.52 -20.25
CA LEU A 143 -16.20 1.61 -19.30
C LEU A 143 -15.82 1.05 -17.94
N VAL A 144 -15.20 -0.13 -17.87
CA VAL A 144 -14.72 -0.71 -16.60
C VAL A 144 -13.70 0.22 -15.95
N MET A 145 -12.64 0.59 -16.68
CA MET A 145 -11.54 1.37 -16.13
C MET A 145 -12.00 2.74 -15.59
N SER A 146 -12.84 3.45 -16.34
CA SER A 146 -13.28 4.81 -15.97
C SER A 146 -14.40 4.86 -14.94
N ARG A 147 -14.89 3.70 -14.48
CA ARG A 147 -15.83 3.58 -13.36
C ARG A 147 -15.16 3.11 -12.08
N THR A 148 -13.83 2.99 -12.10
CA THR A 148 -12.99 2.69 -10.93
C THR A 148 -12.09 3.88 -10.64
N GLY A 149 -11.72 4.09 -9.39
CA GLY A 149 -10.76 5.09 -8.91
C GLY A 149 -9.30 4.82 -9.28
N HIS A 150 -9.04 4.16 -10.41
CA HIS A 150 -7.68 3.81 -10.83
C HIS A 150 -6.98 4.94 -11.57
N ARG A 151 -5.71 5.19 -11.21
CA ARG A 151 -4.84 6.17 -11.86
C ARG A 151 -4.69 5.99 -13.39
N ALA A 152 -4.76 4.74 -13.89
CA ALA A 152 -4.72 4.43 -15.33
C ALA A 152 -5.87 5.07 -16.13
N ALA A 153 -7.01 5.39 -15.49
CA ALA A 153 -8.13 6.07 -16.14
C ALA A 153 -7.79 7.50 -16.60
N LEU A 154 -6.77 8.13 -15.99
CA LEU A 154 -6.35 9.50 -16.28
C LEU A 154 -5.41 9.60 -17.50
N LEU A 155 -4.68 8.52 -17.81
CA LEU A 155 -3.72 8.49 -18.92
C LEU A 155 -4.38 8.82 -20.28
N PRO A 156 -5.52 8.20 -20.67
CA PRO A 156 -6.19 8.53 -21.93
C PRO A 156 -6.54 10.01 -22.05
N ALA A 157 -7.00 10.66 -20.97
CA ALA A 157 -7.37 12.07 -20.96
C ALA A 157 -6.17 12.97 -21.24
N CYS A 158 -5.06 12.73 -20.54
CA CYS A 158 -3.82 13.48 -20.72
C CYS A 158 -3.23 13.26 -22.13
N LEU A 159 -3.25 12.02 -22.62
CA LEU A 159 -2.76 11.66 -23.95
C LEU A 159 -3.53 12.38 -25.06
N VAL A 160 -4.87 12.34 -25.05
CA VAL A 160 -5.66 12.97 -26.13
C VAL A 160 -5.58 14.49 -26.07
N LEU A 161 -5.40 15.07 -24.88
CA LEU A 161 -5.14 16.50 -24.70
C LEU A 161 -3.79 16.90 -25.31
N ALA A 162 -2.72 16.18 -24.99
CA ALA A 162 -1.39 16.38 -25.59
C ALA A 162 -1.44 16.23 -27.12
N ASN A 163 -2.13 15.21 -27.62
CA ASN A 163 -2.31 14.99 -29.06
C ASN A 163 -3.08 16.13 -29.74
N TRP A 164 -4.19 16.59 -29.14
CA TRP A 164 -4.96 17.71 -29.69
C TRP A 164 -4.11 18.98 -29.76
N LEU A 165 -3.45 19.34 -28.66
CA LEU A 165 -2.64 20.55 -28.56
C LEU A 165 -1.45 20.50 -29.52
N PHE A 166 -0.76 19.36 -29.62
CA PHE A 166 0.30 19.13 -30.60
C PHE A 166 -0.20 19.39 -32.03
N TRP A 167 -1.32 18.79 -32.45
CA TRP A 167 -1.85 18.97 -33.80
C TRP A 167 -2.43 20.36 -34.07
N SER A 168 -2.83 21.07 -33.01
CA SER A 168 -3.23 22.47 -33.08
C SER A 168 -2.01 23.36 -33.33
N ALA A 169 -0.92 23.13 -32.60
CA ALA A 169 0.35 23.85 -32.70
C ALA A 169 1.03 23.60 -34.05
N PHE A 170 1.12 22.33 -34.47
CA PHE A 170 1.72 21.92 -35.73
C PHE A 170 1.08 22.61 -36.94
N ARG A 171 -0.24 22.77 -36.92
CA ARG A 171 -0.93 23.51 -37.97
C ARG A 171 -0.74 25.01 -37.91
N ARG A 172 -0.78 25.58 -36.71
CA ARG A 172 -0.58 27.02 -36.56
C ARG A 172 0.81 27.40 -37.01
N ALA A 173 1.81 26.58 -36.68
CA ALA A 173 3.18 26.70 -37.18
C ALA A 173 3.21 26.65 -38.71
N SER A 174 2.51 25.69 -39.31
CA SER A 174 2.42 25.55 -40.78
C SER A 174 1.74 26.73 -41.49
N ARG A 175 0.89 27.50 -40.81
CA ARG A 175 0.15 28.64 -41.40
C ARG A 175 0.76 30.01 -41.10
N HIS A 176 1.29 30.20 -39.90
CA HIS A 176 1.66 31.52 -39.38
C HIS A 176 3.11 31.59 -38.89
N GLY A 177 3.90 30.53 -39.11
CA GLY A 177 5.26 30.40 -38.59
C GLY A 177 5.30 29.93 -37.14
N VAL A 178 6.47 29.45 -36.73
CA VAL A 178 6.62 28.69 -35.48
C VAL A 178 6.56 29.57 -34.26
N GLY A 179 7.19 30.76 -34.29
CA GLY A 179 7.20 31.68 -33.16
C GLY A 179 5.79 32.02 -32.68
N ARG A 180 4.84 32.23 -33.61
CA ARG A 180 3.41 32.48 -33.28
C ARG A 180 2.66 31.26 -32.75
N SER A 181 3.26 30.07 -32.80
CA SER A 181 2.70 28.82 -32.29
C SER A 181 3.37 28.32 -31.01
N TRP A 182 4.44 28.96 -30.53
CA TRP A 182 5.15 28.58 -29.30
C TRP A 182 4.23 28.40 -28.09
N PRO A 183 3.23 29.27 -27.83
CA PRO A 183 2.31 29.04 -26.72
C PRO A 183 1.53 27.71 -26.83
N GLN A 184 1.16 27.30 -28.05
CA GLN A 184 0.45 26.04 -28.25
C GLN A 184 1.36 24.82 -28.10
N TRP A 185 2.63 24.94 -28.51
CA TRP A 185 3.65 23.92 -28.26
C TRP A 185 3.97 23.78 -26.77
N ALA A 186 4.08 24.89 -26.05
CA ALA A 186 4.24 24.90 -24.60
C ALA A 186 3.03 24.25 -23.90
N LEU A 187 1.80 24.62 -24.27
CA LEU A 187 0.59 23.96 -23.74
C LEU A 187 0.57 22.44 -24.02
N ALA A 188 1.00 22.02 -25.22
CA ALA A 188 1.15 20.60 -25.53
C ALA A 188 2.20 19.93 -24.63
N GLY A 189 3.28 20.64 -24.30
CA GLY A 189 4.32 20.22 -23.38
C GLY A 189 3.82 20.11 -21.95
N LEU A 190 3.06 21.10 -21.45
CA LEU A 190 2.41 21.02 -20.14
C LEU A 190 1.50 19.79 -20.04
N ALA A 191 0.66 19.54 -21.04
CA ALA A 191 -0.20 18.36 -21.08
C ALA A 191 0.61 17.05 -21.10
N LEU A 192 1.72 17.00 -21.86
CA LEU A 192 2.62 15.84 -21.88
C LEU A 192 3.33 15.63 -20.54
N GLY A 193 3.73 16.71 -19.86
CA GLY A 193 4.33 16.68 -18.53
C GLY A 193 3.34 16.16 -17.47
N PHE A 194 2.12 16.69 -17.44
CA PHE A 194 1.06 16.20 -16.54
C PHE A 194 0.70 14.73 -16.80
N CYS A 195 0.77 14.29 -18.07
CA CYS A 195 0.58 12.89 -18.43
C CYS A 195 1.51 11.97 -17.63
N GLN A 196 2.75 12.40 -17.35
CA GLN A 196 3.74 11.62 -16.58
C GLN A 196 3.34 11.38 -15.13
N TYR A 197 2.38 12.14 -14.60
CA TYR A 197 1.86 11.97 -13.23
C TYR A 197 0.64 11.04 -13.16
N SER A 198 0.21 10.45 -14.28
CA SER A 198 -1.01 9.62 -14.34
C SER A 198 -0.78 8.13 -14.08
N TYR A 199 0.10 7.48 -14.84
CA TYR A 199 0.28 6.03 -14.83
C TYR A 199 1.60 5.64 -15.47
N LEU A 200 2.13 4.47 -15.11
CA LEU A 200 3.42 3.93 -15.57
C LEU A 200 3.62 4.01 -17.09
N THR A 201 2.59 3.64 -17.87
CA THR A 201 2.65 3.65 -19.34
C THR A 201 2.84 5.06 -19.93
N ALA A 202 2.54 6.13 -19.17
CA ALA A 202 2.73 7.51 -19.60
C ALA A 202 4.19 7.83 -19.96
N ARG A 203 5.15 7.11 -19.38
CA ARG A 203 6.60 7.24 -19.64
C ARG A 203 6.97 7.02 -21.10
N LEU A 204 6.17 6.24 -21.84
CA LEU A 204 6.38 5.98 -23.27
C LEU A 204 5.77 7.07 -24.16
N VAL A 205 4.84 7.90 -23.66
CA VAL A 205 4.12 8.89 -24.46
C VAL A 205 5.04 9.93 -25.12
N PRO A 206 6.10 10.46 -24.47
CA PRO A 206 7.05 11.35 -25.14
C PRO A 206 7.69 10.74 -26.39
N LEU A 207 7.90 9.42 -26.42
CA LEU A 207 8.49 8.72 -27.57
C LEU A 207 7.59 8.79 -28.81
N ILE A 208 6.27 8.90 -28.64
CA ILE A 208 5.34 9.07 -29.78
C ILE A 208 5.73 10.30 -30.59
N PHE A 209 5.92 11.44 -29.93
CA PHE A 209 6.21 12.71 -30.59
C PHE A 209 7.63 12.75 -31.16
N LEU A 210 8.61 12.18 -30.45
CA LEU A 210 9.99 12.08 -30.90
C LEU A 210 10.11 11.18 -32.15
N ILE A 211 9.59 9.94 -32.07
CA ILE A 211 9.63 8.98 -33.16
C ILE A 211 8.82 9.50 -34.35
N PHE A 212 7.67 10.15 -34.11
CA PHE A 212 6.92 10.81 -35.17
C PHE A 212 7.74 11.92 -35.83
N GLY A 213 8.45 12.76 -35.06
CA GLY A 213 9.33 13.80 -35.58
C GLY A 213 10.41 13.27 -36.53
N VAL A 214 11.09 12.19 -36.11
CA VAL A 214 12.10 11.48 -36.92
C VAL A 214 11.46 10.87 -38.16
N ALA A 215 10.43 10.04 -37.99
CA ALA A 215 9.78 9.33 -39.08
C ALA A 215 9.16 10.29 -40.11
N ALA A 216 8.51 11.37 -39.66
CA ALA A 216 7.95 12.39 -40.54
C ALA A 216 9.03 13.11 -41.35
N THR A 217 10.20 13.35 -40.76
CA THR A 217 11.36 13.94 -41.45
C THR A 217 11.89 13.02 -42.55
N ILE A 218 12.03 11.72 -42.26
CA ILE A 218 12.49 10.69 -43.21
C ILE A 218 11.50 10.53 -44.37
N VAL A 219 10.22 10.38 -44.05
CA VAL A 219 9.15 10.23 -45.05
C VAL A 219 9.05 11.46 -45.95
N ALA A 220 9.14 12.67 -45.38
CA ALA A 220 9.14 13.91 -46.15
C ALA A 220 10.37 14.02 -47.07
N HIS A 221 11.53 13.49 -46.66
CA HIS A 221 12.73 13.47 -47.51
C HIS A 221 12.54 12.61 -48.76
N ARG A 222 12.00 11.40 -48.59
CA ARG A 222 11.85 10.41 -49.66
C ARG A 222 10.71 10.72 -50.63
N ALA A 223 9.71 11.50 -50.21
CA ALA A 223 8.47 11.65 -50.94
C ALA A 223 8.43 12.79 -51.98
N ASN A 224 9.52 13.57 -52.14
CA ASN A 224 9.63 14.73 -53.05
C ASN A 224 8.34 15.58 -53.15
N GLN A 225 7.68 15.81 -52.01
CA GLN A 225 6.34 16.41 -51.95
C GLN A 225 6.39 17.93 -52.10
N SER A 226 5.46 18.47 -52.89
CA SER A 226 5.28 19.91 -53.19
C SER A 226 4.85 20.77 -51.99
N ARG A 227 4.59 20.16 -50.82
CA ARG A 227 4.32 20.86 -49.55
C ARG A 227 5.09 20.17 -48.43
N PRO A 228 6.39 20.47 -48.25
CA PRO A 228 7.18 19.83 -47.22
C PRO A 228 6.62 20.17 -45.84
N ILE A 229 6.63 19.20 -44.94
CA ILE A 229 6.62 19.49 -43.50
C ILE A 229 7.78 20.46 -43.28
N CYS A 230 7.51 21.65 -42.76
CA CYS A 230 8.57 22.60 -42.46
C CYS A 230 9.41 21.99 -41.33
N ARG A 231 10.55 21.35 -41.67
CA ARG A 231 11.37 20.60 -40.72
C ARG A 231 11.87 21.48 -39.57
N PRO A 232 12.40 22.69 -39.81
CA PRO A 232 12.80 23.58 -38.72
C PRO A 232 11.64 23.90 -37.79
N ALA A 233 10.42 23.99 -38.35
CA ALA A 233 9.22 24.28 -37.58
C ALA A 233 8.75 23.14 -36.68
N LEU A 234 8.84 21.90 -37.17
CA LEU A 234 8.53 20.73 -36.38
C LEU A 234 9.53 20.56 -35.23
N TRP A 235 10.82 20.63 -35.51
CA TRP A 235 11.85 20.39 -34.50
C TRP A 235 11.94 21.50 -33.45
N SER A 236 11.82 22.77 -33.82
CA SER A 236 11.74 23.86 -32.83
C SER A 236 10.46 23.80 -32.00
N GLY A 237 9.33 23.40 -32.59
CA GLY A 237 8.09 23.15 -31.85
C GLY A 237 8.22 22.00 -30.85
N LEU A 238 8.79 20.86 -31.28
CA LEU A 238 9.07 19.71 -30.43
C LEU A 238 10.06 20.05 -29.30
N ALA A 239 11.05 20.91 -29.55
CA ALA A 239 11.95 21.39 -28.52
C ALA A 239 11.21 22.21 -27.45
N VAL A 240 10.35 23.16 -27.85
CA VAL A 240 9.51 23.94 -26.90
C VAL A 240 8.58 23.02 -26.10
N MET A 241 7.95 22.06 -26.77
CA MET A 241 7.10 21.06 -26.13
C MET A 241 7.89 20.20 -25.12
N GLY A 242 9.08 19.73 -25.50
CA GLY A 242 9.96 18.93 -24.66
C GLY A 242 10.46 19.69 -23.44
N LEU A 243 10.88 20.95 -23.60
CA LEU A 243 11.29 21.82 -22.47
C LEU A 243 10.13 22.03 -21.49
N SER A 244 8.94 22.36 -22.00
CA SER A 244 7.77 22.57 -21.16
C SER A 244 7.32 21.29 -20.46
N ALA A 245 7.40 20.13 -21.13
CA ALA A 245 7.11 18.83 -20.51
C ALA A 245 8.14 18.48 -19.43
N GLY A 246 9.43 18.71 -19.71
CA GLY A 246 10.52 18.49 -18.77
C GLY A 246 10.40 19.35 -17.51
N LEU A 247 10.00 20.62 -17.64
CA LEU A 247 9.77 21.50 -16.49
C LEU A 247 8.63 20.99 -15.59
N VAL A 248 7.53 20.51 -16.16
CA VAL A 248 6.41 19.95 -15.38
C VAL A 248 6.80 18.60 -14.77
N PHE A 249 7.54 17.76 -15.50
CA PHE A 249 8.02 16.47 -15.02
C PHE A 249 9.16 16.59 -13.99
N ALA A 250 9.86 17.72 -13.92
CA ALA A 250 11.09 17.87 -13.14
C ALA A 250 10.98 17.43 -11.68
N PRO A 251 9.92 17.77 -10.90
CA PRO A 251 9.79 17.29 -9.52
C PRO A 251 9.82 15.75 -9.43
N LEU A 252 8.99 15.08 -10.25
CA LEU A 252 8.92 13.63 -10.29
C LEU A 252 10.21 13.01 -10.84
N GLY A 253 10.83 13.62 -11.86
CA GLY A 253 12.12 13.20 -12.40
C GLY A 253 13.26 13.30 -11.38
N LEU A 254 13.32 14.39 -10.61
CA LEU A 254 14.30 14.57 -9.54
C LEU A 254 14.10 13.55 -8.41
N TYR A 255 12.84 13.24 -8.06
CA TYR A 255 12.52 12.17 -7.12
C TYR A 255 13.11 10.83 -7.60
N PHE A 256 12.86 10.44 -8.86
CA PHE A 256 13.37 9.20 -9.43
C PHE A 256 14.90 9.13 -9.53
N LEU A 257 15.61 10.26 -9.63
CA LEU A 257 17.07 10.26 -9.57
C LEU A 257 17.59 9.87 -8.18
N GLY A 258 16.86 10.24 -7.11
CA GLY A 258 17.16 9.78 -5.75
C GLY A 258 16.61 8.39 -5.42
N HIS A 259 15.62 7.92 -6.19
CA HIS A 259 14.83 6.70 -5.94
C HIS A 259 14.69 5.90 -7.24
N PRO A 260 15.77 5.29 -7.77
CA PRO A 260 15.75 4.65 -9.09
C PRO A 260 14.80 3.45 -9.15
N ASP A 261 14.65 2.76 -8.01
CA ASP A 261 13.71 1.68 -7.76
C ASP A 261 12.25 2.13 -7.95
N ALA A 262 11.85 3.33 -7.50
CA ALA A 262 10.52 3.87 -7.75
C ALA A 262 10.23 4.11 -9.25
N PHE A 263 11.28 4.27 -10.06
CA PHE A 263 11.13 4.34 -11.52
C PHE A 263 10.91 2.96 -12.16
N VAL A 264 11.54 1.89 -11.68
CA VAL A 264 11.54 0.58 -12.38
C VAL A 264 10.70 -0.50 -11.68
N GLY A 265 10.54 -0.44 -10.36
CA GLY A 265 10.09 -1.52 -9.47
C GLY A 265 8.98 -2.39 -10.03
N ARG A 266 7.75 -1.85 -10.14
CA ARG A 266 6.59 -2.61 -10.65
C ARG A 266 6.73 -3.11 -12.10
N SER A 267 7.56 -2.46 -12.92
CA SER A 267 7.77 -2.89 -14.31
C SER A 267 8.79 -4.02 -14.44
N GLY A 268 9.67 -4.20 -13.45
CA GLY A 268 10.65 -5.27 -13.40
C GLY A 268 10.01 -6.64 -13.19
N ASP A 269 9.09 -6.78 -12.24
CA ASP A 269 8.49 -8.08 -11.88
C ASP A 269 7.70 -8.70 -13.03
N VAL A 270 6.97 -7.84 -13.74
CA VAL A 270 6.14 -8.22 -14.89
C VAL A 270 6.92 -8.17 -16.20
N PHE A 271 8.21 -7.81 -16.18
CA PHE A 271 9.03 -7.70 -17.37
C PHE A 271 9.22 -9.06 -18.02
N VAL A 272 8.96 -9.14 -19.33
CA VAL A 272 9.09 -10.38 -20.09
C VAL A 272 10.51 -10.97 -19.99
N GLY A 273 11.56 -10.14 -19.87
CA GLY A 273 12.94 -10.62 -19.75
C GLY A 273 13.16 -11.52 -18.53
N ASN A 274 12.52 -11.21 -17.40
CA ASN A 274 12.62 -12.01 -16.18
C ASN A 274 11.87 -13.35 -16.35
N GLN A 275 10.71 -13.32 -16.99
CA GLN A 275 9.90 -14.52 -17.28
C GLN A 275 10.57 -15.43 -18.33
N LEU A 276 11.27 -14.86 -19.30
CA LEU A 276 12.09 -15.57 -20.28
C LEU A 276 13.28 -16.26 -19.62
N ALA A 277 13.96 -15.58 -18.69
CA ALA A 277 15.06 -16.15 -17.92
C ALA A 277 14.59 -17.31 -17.03
N GLY A 278 13.39 -17.22 -16.47
CA GLY A 278 12.73 -18.30 -15.71
C GLY A 278 12.13 -19.43 -16.56
N GLY A 279 12.15 -19.31 -17.90
CA GLY A 279 11.59 -20.33 -18.81
C GLY A 279 10.06 -20.40 -18.86
N ALA A 280 9.34 -19.45 -18.24
CA ALA A 280 7.88 -19.46 -18.16
C ALA A 280 7.20 -19.09 -19.50
N VAL A 281 7.87 -18.30 -20.34
CA VAL A 281 7.37 -17.82 -21.64
C VAL A 281 8.50 -17.81 -22.67
N THR A 282 8.19 -17.89 -23.96
CA THR A 282 9.16 -17.72 -25.06
C THR A 282 8.86 -16.45 -25.88
N TRP A 283 9.87 -15.87 -26.55
CA TRP A 283 9.67 -14.69 -27.40
C TRP A 283 8.61 -14.89 -28.50
N PRO A 284 8.56 -16.02 -29.23
CA PRO A 284 7.51 -16.25 -30.22
C PRO A 284 6.11 -16.28 -29.60
N GLN A 285 5.97 -16.89 -28.42
CA GLN A 285 4.71 -16.93 -27.69
C GLN A 285 4.29 -15.54 -27.22
N GLN A 286 5.20 -14.79 -26.60
CA GLN A 286 4.93 -13.42 -26.16
C GLN A 286 4.51 -12.52 -27.33
N LEU A 287 5.18 -12.63 -28.49
CA LEU A 287 4.82 -11.85 -29.67
C LEU A 287 3.41 -12.20 -30.14
N LEU A 288 3.06 -13.49 -30.17
CA LEU A 288 1.73 -13.94 -30.54
C LEU A 288 0.68 -13.40 -29.56
N ASP A 289 0.93 -13.52 -28.26
CA ASP A 289 0.03 -13.03 -27.20
C ASP A 289 -0.12 -11.50 -27.23
N ALA A 290 0.95 -10.76 -27.53
CA ALA A 290 0.87 -9.32 -27.72
C ALA A 290 0.04 -8.92 -28.95
N VAL A 291 0.08 -9.70 -30.04
CA VAL A 291 -0.76 -9.48 -31.23
C VAL A 291 -2.23 -9.77 -30.94
N ARG A 292 -2.55 -10.68 -30.00
CA ARG A 292 -3.94 -10.99 -29.61
C ARG A 292 -4.71 -9.79 -29.11
N VAL A 293 -4.04 -8.76 -28.59
CA VAL A 293 -4.65 -7.45 -28.26
C VAL A 293 -5.50 -6.90 -29.42
N PHE A 294 -5.08 -7.12 -30.66
CA PHE A 294 -5.77 -6.63 -31.86
C PHE A 294 -6.72 -7.63 -32.51
N VAL A 295 -6.90 -8.81 -31.90
CA VAL A 295 -7.73 -9.90 -32.43
C VAL A 295 -8.92 -10.16 -31.51
N ASP A 296 -8.66 -10.50 -30.24
CA ASP A 296 -9.69 -10.72 -29.24
C ASP A 296 -9.63 -9.66 -28.12
N GLY A 297 -8.43 -9.19 -27.76
CA GLY A 297 -8.23 -8.39 -26.56
C GLY A 297 -8.84 -9.05 -25.33
N SER A 298 -8.76 -10.38 -25.21
CA SER A 298 -9.31 -11.08 -24.05
C SER A 298 -8.35 -10.94 -22.87
N ASP A 299 -8.64 -9.99 -21.97
CA ASP A 299 -7.97 -9.93 -20.67
C ASP A 299 -8.59 -11.03 -19.78
N PRO A 300 -7.79 -11.93 -19.19
CA PRO A 300 -8.30 -13.03 -18.38
C PRO A 300 -8.83 -12.58 -17.01
N HIS A 301 -8.54 -11.34 -16.60
CA HIS A 301 -8.94 -10.84 -15.29
C HIS A 301 -10.37 -10.32 -15.29
N TRP A 302 -11.23 -10.97 -14.50
CA TRP A 302 -12.64 -10.59 -14.34
C TRP A 302 -12.81 -9.14 -13.84
N ARG A 303 -11.82 -8.59 -13.14
CA ARG A 303 -11.81 -7.17 -12.71
C ARG A 303 -11.73 -6.15 -13.86
N HIS A 304 -11.27 -6.56 -15.04
CA HIS A 304 -11.06 -5.67 -16.20
C HIS A 304 -11.85 -6.10 -17.44
N ASN A 305 -12.24 -7.37 -17.53
CA ASN A 305 -12.94 -7.98 -18.65
C ASN A 305 -13.88 -9.10 -18.16
N LEU A 306 -14.70 -9.68 -19.04
CA LEU A 306 -15.31 -10.99 -18.81
C LEU A 306 -14.36 -12.04 -19.40
N ALA A 307 -13.89 -13.01 -18.61
CA ALA A 307 -12.80 -13.91 -19.06
C ALA A 307 -13.20 -14.80 -20.25
N ASP A 308 -14.50 -15.04 -20.44
CA ASP A 308 -15.08 -15.77 -21.57
C ASP A 308 -15.44 -14.87 -22.76
N GLN A 309 -15.18 -13.56 -22.67
CA GLN A 309 -15.54 -12.59 -23.70
C GLN A 309 -14.31 -11.86 -24.26
N ALA A 310 -14.26 -11.72 -25.58
CA ALA A 310 -13.32 -10.82 -26.25
C ALA A 310 -13.53 -9.35 -25.79
N GLY A 311 -12.45 -8.65 -25.46
CA GLY A 311 -12.47 -7.25 -25.05
C GLY A 311 -12.95 -6.30 -26.15
N PHE A 312 -12.84 -6.70 -27.41
CA PHE A 312 -13.35 -5.97 -28.58
C PHE A 312 -14.38 -6.81 -29.35
N SER A 313 -15.41 -6.16 -29.87
CA SER A 313 -16.37 -6.77 -30.78
C SER A 313 -15.76 -7.06 -32.15
N ALA A 314 -16.32 -8.02 -32.88
CA ALA A 314 -15.85 -8.36 -34.22
C ALA A 314 -15.86 -7.15 -35.18
N LEU A 315 -16.82 -6.24 -35.06
CA LEU A 315 -16.89 -5.03 -35.89
C LEU A 315 -15.77 -4.03 -35.57
N GLU A 316 -15.38 -3.92 -34.30
CA GLU A 316 -14.25 -3.09 -33.91
C GLU A 316 -12.94 -3.64 -34.48
N VAL A 317 -12.75 -4.96 -34.39
CA VAL A 317 -11.57 -5.66 -34.93
C VAL A 317 -11.50 -5.54 -36.45
N ILE A 318 -12.60 -5.79 -37.17
CA ILE A 318 -12.65 -5.65 -38.63
C ILE A 318 -12.32 -4.21 -39.04
N GLY A 319 -12.94 -3.22 -38.39
CA GLY A 319 -12.66 -1.81 -38.64
C GLY A 319 -11.22 -1.45 -38.36
N PHE A 320 -10.64 -1.98 -37.28
CA PHE A 320 -9.24 -1.78 -36.92
C PHE A 320 -8.29 -2.30 -38.01
N TRP A 321 -8.44 -3.54 -38.45
CA TRP A 321 -7.54 -4.14 -39.46
C TRP A 321 -7.65 -3.45 -40.82
N ILE A 322 -8.86 -3.10 -41.27
CA ILE A 322 -9.02 -2.29 -42.50
C ILE A 322 -8.37 -0.92 -42.31
N GLY A 323 -8.57 -0.29 -41.16
CA GLY A 323 -7.96 0.98 -40.79
C GLY A 323 -6.43 0.93 -40.80
N LEU A 324 -5.85 -0.15 -40.25
CA LEU A 324 -4.42 -0.38 -40.20
C LEU A 324 -3.83 -0.50 -41.60
N LEU A 325 -4.44 -1.29 -42.48
CA LEU A 325 -4.04 -1.41 -43.89
C LEU A 325 -4.10 -0.05 -44.61
N VAL A 326 -5.14 0.75 -44.37
CA VAL A 326 -5.25 2.11 -44.92
C VAL A 326 -4.16 3.02 -44.37
N CYS A 327 -3.84 2.93 -43.08
CA CYS A 327 -2.77 3.71 -42.46
C CYS A 327 -1.41 3.36 -43.06
N LEU A 328 -1.12 2.07 -43.24
CA LEU A 328 0.11 1.58 -43.90
C LEU A 328 0.20 2.06 -45.35
N GLY A 329 -0.88 1.91 -46.13
CA GLY A 329 -0.95 2.39 -47.51
C GLY A 329 -0.85 3.92 -47.65
N ARG A 330 -1.17 4.67 -46.59
CA ARG A 330 -1.12 6.14 -46.53
C ARG A 330 -0.06 6.68 -45.58
N VAL A 331 0.96 5.89 -45.24
CA VAL A 331 2.02 6.27 -44.28
C VAL A 331 2.74 7.56 -44.68
N ARG A 332 2.73 7.93 -45.97
CA ARG A 332 3.28 9.20 -46.46
C ARG A 332 2.51 10.45 -46.00
N ARG A 333 1.31 10.29 -45.44
CA ARG A 333 0.50 11.38 -44.90
C ARG A 333 0.71 11.47 -43.38
N PRO A 334 1.07 12.65 -42.84
CA PRO A 334 1.45 12.81 -41.43
C PRO A 334 0.44 12.26 -40.42
N ALA A 335 -0.87 12.42 -40.66
CA ALA A 335 -1.91 11.92 -39.76
C ALA A 335 -1.90 10.39 -39.61
N TYR A 336 -1.67 9.66 -40.70
CA TYR A 336 -1.66 8.19 -40.69
C TYR A 336 -0.34 7.67 -40.11
N LEU A 337 0.77 8.33 -40.42
CA LEU A 337 2.07 8.04 -39.78
C LEU A 337 1.99 8.22 -38.26
N PHE A 338 1.37 9.31 -37.79
CA PHE A 338 1.19 9.56 -36.37
C PHE A 338 0.39 8.45 -35.68
N LEU A 339 -0.70 7.98 -36.30
CA LEU A 339 -1.47 6.85 -35.76
C LEU A 339 -0.64 5.57 -35.68
N LEU A 340 0.15 5.25 -36.72
CA LEU A 340 1.02 4.07 -36.72
C LEU A 340 2.12 4.14 -35.65
N VAL A 341 2.78 5.29 -35.51
CA VAL A 341 3.80 5.51 -34.48
C VAL A 341 3.18 5.41 -33.09
N SER A 342 2.03 6.06 -32.88
CA SER A 342 1.33 6.02 -31.59
C SER A 342 0.91 4.58 -31.24
N LEU A 343 0.38 3.84 -32.22
CA LEU A 343 -0.04 2.45 -32.06
C LEU A 343 1.15 1.57 -31.67
N LEU A 344 2.29 1.71 -32.35
CA LEU A 344 3.50 0.94 -32.06
C LEU A 344 4.02 1.21 -30.65
N VAL A 345 4.16 2.49 -30.27
CA VAL A 345 4.71 2.88 -28.97
C VAL A 345 3.80 2.44 -27.82
N LEU A 346 2.49 2.62 -27.96
CA LEU A 346 1.52 2.28 -26.92
C LEU A 346 1.18 0.78 -26.87
N TRP A 347 1.64 0.00 -27.85
CA TRP A 347 1.59 -1.46 -27.84
C TRP A 347 2.81 -2.11 -27.16
N LEU A 348 3.93 -1.38 -27.01
CA LEU A 348 5.14 -1.89 -26.35
C LEU A 348 4.89 -2.51 -24.96
N PRO A 349 4.00 -1.98 -24.08
CA PRO A 349 3.70 -2.64 -22.83
C PRO A 349 3.19 -4.08 -22.98
N ALA A 350 2.37 -4.37 -24.01
CA ALA A 350 1.93 -5.74 -24.29
C ALA A 350 3.10 -6.63 -24.73
N LEU A 351 4.05 -6.09 -25.48
CA LEU A 351 5.23 -6.86 -25.92
C LEU A 351 6.21 -7.12 -24.78
N LEU A 352 6.36 -6.17 -23.85
CA LEU A 352 7.41 -6.16 -22.83
C LEU A 352 6.95 -6.70 -21.48
N SER A 353 5.67 -7.02 -21.30
CA SER A 353 5.15 -7.47 -20.01
C SER A 353 4.25 -8.72 -20.10
N VAL A 354 4.24 -9.50 -19.02
CA VAL A 354 3.40 -10.70 -18.87
C VAL A 354 2.32 -10.42 -17.82
N PRO A 355 1.05 -10.82 -18.04
CA PRO A 355 0.50 -11.23 -19.33
C PRO A 355 0.49 -10.06 -20.33
N ALA A 356 0.54 -10.39 -21.63
CA ALA A 356 0.60 -9.40 -22.70
C ALA A 356 -0.69 -8.56 -22.82
N VAL A 357 -1.84 -9.22 -22.72
CA VAL A 357 -3.15 -8.56 -22.74
C VAL A 357 -3.52 -8.17 -21.31
N TYR A 358 -3.29 -6.89 -20.97
CA TYR A 358 -3.64 -6.34 -19.66
C TYR A 358 -4.21 -4.93 -19.81
N THR A 359 -5.50 -4.79 -19.49
CA THR A 359 -6.32 -3.62 -19.83
C THR A 359 -5.74 -2.31 -19.31
N LEU A 360 -5.27 -2.27 -18.05
CA LEU A 360 -4.73 -1.04 -17.46
C LEU A 360 -3.43 -0.58 -18.13
N ARG A 361 -2.54 -1.52 -18.49
CA ARG A 361 -1.27 -1.25 -19.20
C ARG A 361 -1.52 -0.69 -20.60
N LEU A 362 -2.62 -1.11 -21.22
CA LEU A 362 -3.05 -0.71 -22.56
C LEU A 362 -4.07 0.43 -22.57
N SER A 363 -4.34 1.06 -21.43
CA SER A 363 -5.26 2.20 -21.31
C SER A 363 -4.98 3.30 -22.33
N GLY A 364 -3.71 3.69 -22.49
CA GLY A 364 -3.27 4.69 -23.47
C GLY A 364 -3.46 4.27 -24.94
N LEU A 365 -3.52 2.97 -25.25
CA LEU A 365 -3.72 2.46 -26.61
C LEU A 365 -5.14 2.72 -27.12
N LEU A 366 -6.15 2.75 -26.23
CA LEU A 366 -7.57 2.78 -26.58
C LEU A 366 -7.97 3.95 -27.51
N PRO A 367 -7.60 5.23 -27.24
CA PRO A 367 -7.93 6.32 -28.16
C PRO A 367 -7.32 6.16 -29.56
N ILE A 368 -6.14 5.53 -29.65
CA ILE A 368 -5.45 5.27 -30.92
C ILE A 368 -6.12 4.12 -31.67
N TYR A 369 -6.44 3.04 -30.96
CA TYR A 369 -7.18 1.90 -31.51
C TYR A 369 -8.48 2.37 -32.19
N TYR A 370 -9.31 3.13 -31.47
CA TYR A 370 -10.58 3.63 -32.02
C TYR A 370 -10.39 4.68 -33.13
N ALA A 371 -9.29 5.45 -33.13
CA ALA A 371 -8.97 6.33 -34.26
C ALA A 371 -8.64 5.54 -35.53
N VAL A 372 -7.89 4.43 -35.42
CA VAL A 372 -7.59 3.52 -36.54
C VAL A 372 -8.87 2.79 -36.99
N THR A 373 -9.68 2.29 -36.06
CA THR A 373 -10.99 1.66 -36.36
C THR A 373 -11.91 2.62 -37.13
N ALA A 374 -11.94 3.89 -36.74
CA ALA A 374 -12.71 4.91 -37.45
C ALA A 374 -12.19 5.15 -38.88
N VAL A 375 -10.86 5.12 -39.11
CA VAL A 375 -10.29 5.20 -40.47
C VAL A 375 -10.81 4.05 -41.34
N GLY A 376 -10.90 2.83 -40.80
CA GLY A 376 -11.40 1.66 -41.51
C GLY A 376 -12.86 1.81 -41.91
N TRP A 377 -13.73 2.10 -40.95
CA TRP A 377 -15.17 2.23 -41.20
C TRP A 377 -15.54 3.40 -42.12
N VAL A 378 -14.84 4.52 -41.99
CA VAL A 378 -14.98 5.64 -42.94
C VAL A 378 -14.57 5.21 -44.35
N THR A 379 -13.53 4.37 -44.49
CA THR A 379 -13.10 3.83 -45.78
C THR A 379 -14.14 2.87 -46.37
N VAL A 380 -14.75 2.01 -45.56
CA VAL A 380 -15.85 1.13 -45.99
C VAL A 380 -17.05 1.96 -46.46
N ALA A 381 -17.44 2.99 -45.71
CA ALA A 381 -18.54 3.88 -46.09
C ALA A 381 -18.27 4.59 -47.44
N ARG A 382 -17.02 5.00 -47.71
CA ARG A 382 -16.62 5.52 -49.03
C ARG A 382 -16.78 4.49 -50.13
N GLY A 383 -16.35 3.25 -49.89
CA GLY A 383 -16.47 2.14 -50.83
C GLY A 383 -17.93 1.84 -51.19
N LEU A 384 -18.80 1.75 -50.18
CA LEU A 384 -20.25 1.56 -50.38
C LEU A 384 -20.85 2.70 -51.21
N LEU A 385 -20.50 3.95 -50.91
CA LEU A 385 -20.95 5.09 -51.71
C LEU A 385 -20.47 5.01 -53.16
N TRP A 386 -19.24 4.56 -53.39
CA TRP A 386 -18.71 4.38 -54.74
C TRP A 386 -19.47 3.31 -55.53
N VAL A 387 -19.77 2.17 -54.90
CA VAL A 387 -20.50 1.04 -55.52
C VAL A 387 -21.97 1.40 -55.77
N PHE A 388 -22.68 1.89 -54.75
CA PHE A 388 -24.14 2.02 -54.79
C PHE A 388 -24.62 3.33 -55.38
N ALA A 389 -23.86 4.43 -55.24
CA ALA A 389 -24.39 5.73 -55.57
C ALA A 389 -24.09 6.19 -57.01
N ARG A 390 -23.15 5.51 -57.72
CA ARG A 390 -22.53 5.92 -59.00
C ARG A 390 -22.12 7.41 -58.98
N ARG A 391 -21.44 7.94 -60.01
CA ARG A 391 -20.88 9.32 -59.99
C ARG A 391 -21.91 10.47 -59.79
N LYS A 392 -23.23 10.20 -59.72
CA LYS A 392 -24.33 11.18 -59.59
C LYS A 392 -25.06 11.16 -58.23
N ALA A 393 -24.46 10.62 -57.18
CA ALA A 393 -25.04 10.62 -55.83
C ALA A 393 -25.40 12.03 -55.32
N ARG A 394 -26.66 12.24 -54.90
CA ARG A 394 -27.05 13.51 -54.25
C ARG A 394 -26.31 13.65 -52.90
N PRO A 395 -25.87 14.86 -52.49
CA PRO A 395 -25.19 15.08 -51.21
C PRO A 395 -25.94 14.52 -49.99
N ALA A 396 -27.27 14.61 -49.99
CA ALA A 396 -28.12 14.04 -48.95
C ALA A 396 -27.99 12.51 -48.82
N ALA A 397 -27.88 11.79 -49.94
CA ALA A 397 -27.68 10.33 -49.94
C ALA A 397 -26.30 9.95 -49.37
N THR A 398 -25.26 10.76 -49.65
CA THR A 398 -23.92 10.53 -49.08
C THR A 398 -23.84 10.75 -47.57
N VAL A 399 -24.59 11.73 -47.06
CA VAL A 399 -24.72 11.96 -45.61
C VAL A 399 -25.54 10.84 -44.97
N GLY A 400 -26.61 10.38 -45.64
CA GLY A 400 -27.44 9.27 -45.21
C GLY A 400 -26.65 7.99 -44.98
N VAL A 401 -25.88 7.51 -45.98
CA VAL A 401 -25.08 6.28 -45.84
C VAL A 401 -24.06 6.37 -44.71
N ARG A 402 -23.35 7.51 -44.58
CA ARG A 402 -22.37 7.70 -43.49
C ARG A 402 -23.03 7.71 -42.12
N ALA A 403 -24.19 8.38 -42.01
CA ALA A 403 -24.97 8.36 -40.79
C ALA A 403 -25.41 6.92 -40.47
N THR A 404 -25.99 6.19 -41.42
CA THR A 404 -26.42 4.80 -41.24
C THR A 404 -25.28 3.89 -40.79
N VAL A 405 -24.11 3.94 -41.44
CA VAL A 405 -22.93 3.16 -41.02
C VAL A 405 -22.53 3.52 -39.59
N THR A 406 -22.47 4.82 -39.27
CA THR A 406 -22.14 5.28 -37.91
C THR A 406 -23.16 4.78 -36.89
N VAL A 407 -24.47 4.89 -37.18
CA VAL A 407 -25.55 4.42 -36.31
C VAL A 407 -25.43 2.93 -36.05
N LEU A 408 -25.33 2.13 -37.12
CA LEU A 408 -25.27 0.67 -37.01
C LEU A 408 -24.05 0.22 -36.21
N LEU A 409 -22.90 0.86 -36.41
CA LEU A 409 -21.70 0.58 -35.64
C LEU A 409 -21.90 0.91 -34.16
N LEU A 410 -22.37 2.11 -33.83
CA LEU A 410 -22.57 2.51 -32.44
C LEU A 410 -23.64 1.67 -31.74
N ILE A 411 -24.73 1.31 -32.43
CA ILE A 411 -25.76 0.40 -31.89
C ILE A 411 -25.16 -0.98 -31.65
N ALA A 412 -24.40 -1.53 -32.60
CA ALA A 412 -23.79 -2.84 -32.44
C ALA A 412 -22.74 -2.87 -31.31
N THR A 413 -21.90 -1.84 -31.21
CA THR A 413 -20.95 -1.70 -30.09
C THR A 413 -21.68 -1.54 -28.76
N ALA A 414 -22.76 -0.74 -28.69
CA ALA A 414 -23.56 -0.60 -27.49
C ALA A 414 -24.26 -1.91 -27.09
N TRP A 415 -24.81 -2.64 -28.06
CA TRP A 415 -25.43 -3.95 -27.87
C TRP A 415 -24.44 -4.99 -27.34
N TRP A 416 -23.17 -4.92 -27.77
CA TRP A 416 -22.10 -5.76 -27.27
C TRP A 416 -21.66 -5.41 -25.85
N ALA A 417 -21.42 -4.13 -25.57
CA ALA A 417 -20.76 -3.68 -24.35
C ALA A 417 -21.70 -3.40 -23.18
N LEU A 418 -22.87 -2.79 -23.40
CA LEU A 418 -23.74 -2.34 -22.29
C LEU A 418 -24.40 -3.50 -21.53
N PRO A 419 -24.99 -4.52 -22.19
CA PRO A 419 -25.50 -5.70 -21.51
C PRO A 419 -24.38 -6.52 -20.87
N ALA A 420 -23.19 -6.55 -21.49
CA ALA A 420 -22.03 -7.20 -20.91
C ALA A 420 -21.62 -6.52 -19.59
N TYR A 421 -21.57 -5.18 -19.53
CA TYR A 421 -21.14 -4.46 -18.32
C TYR A 421 -22.23 -4.40 -17.25
N PHE A 422 -23.39 -3.80 -17.57
CA PHE A 422 -24.46 -3.56 -16.59
C PHE A 422 -25.31 -4.80 -16.29
N GLY A 423 -25.23 -5.84 -17.11
CA GLY A 423 -25.87 -7.14 -16.89
C GLY A 423 -24.87 -8.16 -16.38
N ARG A 424 -24.17 -8.85 -17.31
CA ARG A 424 -23.36 -10.03 -16.98
C ARG A 424 -22.23 -9.72 -15.99
N TRP A 425 -21.38 -8.76 -16.30
CA TRP A 425 -20.21 -8.40 -15.49
C TRP A 425 -20.63 -7.91 -14.10
N ALA A 426 -21.57 -6.97 -14.02
CA ALA A 426 -22.08 -6.45 -12.76
C ALA A 426 -22.70 -7.51 -11.84
N GLN A 427 -23.29 -8.58 -12.41
CA GLN A 427 -23.95 -9.64 -11.66
C GLN A 427 -23.06 -10.88 -11.44
N THR A 428 -21.84 -10.90 -11.97
CA THR A 428 -20.98 -12.08 -11.87
C THR A 428 -20.40 -12.20 -10.44
N PRO A 429 -20.54 -13.37 -9.78
CA PRO A 429 -19.91 -13.67 -8.48
C PRO A 429 -18.42 -13.36 -8.41
N MET A 430 -17.68 -13.67 -9.48
CA MET A 430 -16.24 -13.42 -9.59
C MET A 430 -15.90 -11.92 -9.54
N VAL A 431 -16.74 -11.06 -10.12
CA VAL A 431 -16.52 -9.59 -10.06
C VAL A 431 -16.77 -9.08 -8.65
N TYR A 432 -17.82 -9.59 -7.99
CA TYR A 432 -18.10 -9.28 -6.59
C TYR A 432 -16.92 -9.66 -5.68
N SER A 433 -16.38 -10.87 -5.84
CA SER A 433 -15.20 -11.33 -5.09
C SER A 433 -13.94 -10.51 -5.40
N GLN A 434 -13.61 -10.28 -6.69
CA GLN A 434 -12.36 -9.58 -7.08
C GLN A 434 -12.34 -8.08 -6.71
N TYR A 435 -13.50 -7.45 -6.55
CA TYR A 435 -13.59 -6.07 -6.03
C TYR A 435 -13.73 -6.00 -4.51
N ASN A 436 -13.41 -7.08 -3.79
CA ASN A 436 -13.55 -7.16 -2.34
C ASN A 436 -14.98 -6.80 -1.87
N GLY A 437 -15.99 -7.15 -2.65
CA GLY A 437 -17.41 -6.98 -2.31
C GLY A 437 -17.77 -7.58 -0.95
N PRO A 438 -17.34 -8.83 -0.63
CA PRO A 438 -17.59 -9.41 0.70
C PRO A 438 -17.04 -8.57 1.85
N LEU A 439 -15.89 -7.90 1.67
CA LEU A 439 -15.29 -7.01 2.66
C LEU A 439 -15.98 -5.64 2.73
N ALA A 440 -16.50 -5.14 1.61
CA ALA A 440 -17.30 -3.92 1.58
C ALA A 440 -18.62 -4.12 2.33
N ASP A 441 -19.34 -5.21 2.05
CA ASP A 441 -20.56 -5.58 2.76
C ASP A 441 -20.29 -5.84 4.26
N LEU A 442 -19.14 -6.44 4.60
CA LEU A 442 -18.71 -6.60 5.99
C LEU A 442 -18.52 -5.25 6.68
N ALA A 443 -17.87 -4.28 6.02
CA ALA A 443 -17.67 -2.94 6.56
C ALA A 443 -19.00 -2.20 6.76
N ASP A 444 -19.92 -2.31 5.81
CA ASP A 444 -21.27 -1.75 5.92
C ASP A 444 -22.05 -2.39 7.08
N TYR A 445 -21.99 -3.72 7.20
CA TYR A 445 -22.60 -4.44 8.32
C TYR A 445 -22.05 -3.99 9.67
N VAL A 446 -20.73 -3.87 9.79
CA VAL A 446 -20.05 -3.40 11.00
C VAL A 446 -20.48 -1.97 11.34
N ALA A 447 -20.50 -1.07 10.36
CA ALA A 447 -20.90 0.32 10.53
C ALA A 447 -22.38 0.47 10.96
N GLU A 448 -23.26 -0.38 10.43
CA GLU A 448 -24.67 -0.43 10.80
C GLU A 448 -24.85 -0.96 12.23
N ARG A 449 -24.24 -2.10 12.56
CA ARG A 449 -24.37 -2.73 13.89
C ARG A 449 -23.75 -1.93 15.01
N ALA A 450 -22.71 -1.14 14.72
CA ALA A 450 -22.10 -0.24 15.68
C ALA A 450 -23.04 0.88 16.18
N ARG A 451 -24.23 1.05 15.59
CA ARG A 451 -25.27 1.96 16.09
C ARG A 451 -25.95 1.46 17.36
N ASP A 452 -26.12 0.13 17.48
CA ASP A 452 -26.86 -0.47 18.60
C ASP A 452 -26.00 -1.40 19.47
N ALA A 453 -24.89 -1.93 18.92
CA ALA A 453 -23.94 -2.79 19.63
C ALA A 453 -22.51 -2.23 19.58
N ASP A 454 -21.66 -2.69 20.50
CA ASP A 454 -20.21 -2.60 20.36
C ASP A 454 -19.73 -3.70 19.40
N VAL A 455 -18.91 -3.34 18.41
CA VAL A 455 -18.47 -4.28 17.39
C VAL A 455 -16.97 -4.55 17.52
N LEU A 456 -16.60 -5.82 17.61
CA LEU A 456 -15.23 -6.29 17.74
C LEU A 456 -14.83 -6.99 16.43
N LEU A 457 -13.87 -6.40 15.73
CA LEU A 457 -13.35 -6.89 14.46
C LEU A 457 -11.89 -7.31 14.62
N PRO A 458 -11.42 -8.44 14.07
CA PRO A 458 -10.00 -8.79 14.11
C PRO A 458 -9.19 -7.69 13.46
N LEU A 459 -8.12 -7.27 14.14
CA LEU A 459 -7.30 -6.16 13.69
C LEU A 459 -6.80 -6.32 12.23
N PRO A 460 -6.35 -7.51 11.76
CA PRO A 460 -5.93 -7.68 10.38
C PRO A 460 -7.02 -7.42 9.34
N VAL A 461 -8.28 -7.71 9.69
CA VAL A 461 -9.43 -7.44 8.83
C VAL A 461 -9.74 -5.95 8.82
N TYR A 462 -9.69 -5.29 9.97
CA TYR A 462 -9.85 -3.84 10.07
C TYR A 462 -8.81 -3.09 9.24
N LEU A 463 -7.55 -3.53 9.28
CA LEU A 463 -6.43 -2.92 8.54
C LEU A 463 -6.43 -3.22 7.03
N HIS A 464 -7.27 -4.14 6.56
CA HIS A 464 -7.39 -4.39 5.13
C HIS A 464 -7.81 -3.09 4.40
N PRO A 465 -7.13 -2.64 3.32
CA PRO A 465 -7.32 -1.31 2.72
C PRO A 465 -8.77 -0.96 2.41
N THR A 466 -9.53 -1.92 1.87
CA THR A 466 -10.98 -1.77 1.59
C THR A 466 -11.78 -1.49 2.86
N VAL A 467 -11.61 -2.31 3.91
CA VAL A 467 -12.36 -2.18 5.18
C VAL A 467 -11.95 -0.89 5.88
N HIS A 468 -10.65 -0.64 5.97
CA HIS A 468 -10.09 0.55 6.60
C HIS A 468 -10.60 1.83 5.95
N PHE A 469 -10.59 1.92 4.61
CA PHE A 469 -11.10 3.11 3.91
C PHE A 469 -12.59 3.34 4.15
N LEU A 470 -13.40 2.27 4.18
CA LEU A 470 -14.85 2.37 4.37
C LEU A 470 -15.24 2.70 5.82
N LEU A 471 -14.45 2.26 6.80
CA LEU A 471 -14.70 2.50 8.22
C LEU A 471 -14.05 3.79 8.75
N ARG A 472 -12.92 4.25 8.20
CA ARG A 472 -12.19 5.41 8.76
C ARG A 472 -12.98 6.72 8.73
N SER A 473 -13.86 6.91 7.74
CA SER A 473 -14.72 8.10 7.67
C SER A 473 -15.83 8.07 8.72
N GLN A 474 -16.01 6.92 9.37
CA GLN A 474 -17.09 6.63 10.30
C GLN A 474 -16.63 6.44 11.74
N PHE A 475 -15.37 6.05 11.95
CA PHE A 475 -14.75 5.78 13.24
C PHE A 475 -13.35 6.42 13.31
N ALA A 476 -13.14 7.30 14.29
CA ALA A 476 -11.83 7.86 14.58
C ALA A 476 -11.00 6.85 15.40
N GLU A 477 -9.78 6.56 14.94
CA GLU A 477 -8.83 5.69 15.66
C GLU A 477 -8.24 6.41 16.87
N THR A 478 -7.98 5.67 17.96
CA THR A 478 -7.40 6.22 19.18
C THR A 478 -6.53 5.24 19.94
N ASP A 479 -5.48 5.79 20.57
CA ASP A 479 -4.53 5.09 21.43
C ASP A 479 -4.98 5.13 22.90
N VAL A 480 -6.04 5.90 23.17
CA VAL A 480 -6.59 6.06 24.51
C VAL A 480 -7.19 4.73 24.96
N ARG A 481 -6.93 4.40 26.23
CA ARG A 481 -7.46 3.18 26.83
C ARG A 481 -9.00 3.14 26.65
N PRO A 482 -9.54 2.06 26.09
CA PRO A 482 -10.98 1.92 25.92
C PRO A 482 -11.72 1.99 27.26
N PRO A 483 -12.96 2.48 27.30
CA PRO A 483 -13.79 2.38 28.48
C PRO A 483 -14.06 0.91 28.79
N LEU A 484 -13.58 0.41 29.94
CA LEU A 484 -13.65 -1.02 30.29
C LEU A 484 -15.07 -1.56 30.54
N ARG A 485 -16.10 -0.71 30.41
CA ARG A 485 -17.51 -1.08 30.60
C ARG A 485 -18.38 -0.44 29.53
N SER A 486 -19.35 -1.23 29.08
CA SER A 486 -20.42 -0.80 28.18
C SER A 486 -21.70 -1.48 28.62
N ASP A 487 -22.79 -0.72 28.60
CA ASP A 487 -24.16 -1.18 28.80
C ASP A 487 -24.80 -1.74 27.52
N ARG A 488 -24.08 -1.66 26.39
CA ARG A 488 -24.51 -2.15 25.09
C ARG A 488 -24.09 -3.60 24.86
N PRO A 489 -24.86 -4.36 24.06
CA PRO A 489 -24.44 -5.68 23.62
C PRO A 489 -23.15 -5.59 22.80
N ALA A 490 -22.33 -6.62 22.87
CA ALA A 490 -21.10 -6.73 22.09
C ALA A 490 -21.21 -7.84 21.04
N LEU A 491 -20.68 -7.57 19.84
CA LEU A 491 -20.63 -8.48 18.70
C LEU A 491 -19.19 -8.76 18.33
N LEU A 492 -18.75 -10.01 18.49
CA LEU A 492 -17.45 -10.45 17.99
C LEU A 492 -17.61 -11.07 16.61
N LEU A 493 -16.86 -10.53 15.63
CA LEU A 493 -16.80 -11.06 14.28
C LEU A 493 -15.59 -11.97 14.12
N GLU A 494 -15.84 -13.22 13.78
CA GLU A 494 -14.79 -14.18 13.45
C GLU A 494 -14.72 -14.34 11.93
N VAL A 495 -13.66 -13.82 11.31
CA VAL A 495 -13.53 -13.73 9.85
C VAL A 495 -12.60 -14.82 9.32
N PRO A 496 -12.97 -15.56 8.26
CA PRO A 496 -12.12 -16.58 7.64
C PRO A 496 -10.82 -16.02 7.04
N ASP A 497 -9.79 -16.86 7.00
CA ASP A 497 -8.45 -16.61 6.45
C ASP A 497 -8.43 -16.04 5.03
N ILE A 498 -9.38 -16.46 4.20
CA ILE A 498 -9.44 -16.13 2.76
C ILE A 498 -9.63 -14.65 2.47
N PHE A 499 -10.06 -13.86 3.46
CA PHE A 499 -10.25 -12.41 3.34
C PHE A 499 -9.02 -11.59 3.70
N LEU A 500 -7.92 -12.27 4.01
CA LEU A 500 -6.64 -11.64 4.29
C LEU A 500 -5.79 -11.69 3.03
N ILE A 501 -5.02 -10.64 2.83
CA ILE A 501 -4.09 -10.57 1.71
C ILE A 501 -3.09 -11.73 1.89
N PRO A 502 -2.86 -12.58 0.86
CA PRO A 502 -1.87 -13.65 0.93
C PRO A 502 -0.51 -13.08 1.35
N GLY A 503 0.14 -13.73 2.32
CA GLY A 503 1.35 -13.23 2.99
C GLY A 503 1.10 -12.59 4.35
N VAL A 504 -0.15 -12.23 4.72
CA VAL A 504 -0.48 -11.62 6.02
C VAL A 504 -0.45 -12.62 7.18
N VAL A 505 0.75 -13.05 7.59
CA VAL A 505 0.97 -14.06 8.64
C VAL A 505 1.47 -13.44 9.98
N ALA A 506 1.88 -12.17 10.00
CA ALA A 506 2.59 -11.58 11.16
C ALA A 506 1.73 -11.02 12.31
N ILE A 507 0.40 -10.90 12.15
CA ILE A 507 -0.48 -10.52 13.25
C ILE A 507 -1.23 -11.77 13.66
N ASP A 508 -0.99 -12.29 14.88
CA ASP A 508 -1.85 -13.31 15.46
C ASP A 508 -3.26 -12.73 15.58
N ARG A 509 -4.15 -13.28 14.78
CA ARG A 509 -5.54 -12.84 14.63
C ARG A 509 -6.35 -13.08 15.89
N GLU A 510 -5.84 -13.94 16.76
CA GLU A 510 -6.49 -14.32 17.98
C GLU A 510 -6.04 -13.46 19.16
N SER A 511 -5.09 -12.54 18.98
CA SER A 511 -4.58 -11.74 20.11
C SER A 511 -4.97 -10.26 20.05
N SER A 512 -5.47 -9.73 18.92
CA SER A 512 -5.85 -8.31 18.80
C SER A 512 -7.16 -8.07 18.06
N LEU A 513 -8.00 -7.21 18.62
CA LEU A 513 -9.30 -6.79 18.09
C LEU A 513 -9.35 -5.25 17.98
N MET A 514 -10.04 -4.74 16.97
CA MET A 514 -10.49 -3.36 16.91
C MET A 514 -11.91 -3.28 17.44
N TRP A 515 -12.11 -2.51 18.51
CA TRP A 515 -13.41 -2.21 19.08
C TRP A 515 -13.98 -0.92 18.47
N LEU A 516 -15.02 -1.09 17.66
CA LEU A 516 -15.75 -0.04 16.99
C LEU A 516 -17.01 0.29 17.79
N ARG A 517 -17.08 1.53 18.28
CA ARG A 517 -18.19 2.04 19.11
C ARG A 517 -18.70 3.35 18.54
N ARG A 518 -20.01 3.59 18.64
CA ARG A 518 -20.60 4.92 18.53
C ARG A 518 -21.01 5.46 19.89
N ASP A 519 -20.73 6.73 20.15
CA ASP A 519 -21.25 7.41 21.33
C ASP A 519 -22.73 7.81 21.15
N ALA A 520 -23.32 8.43 22.18
CA ALA A 520 -24.72 8.89 22.14
C ALA A 520 -25.00 9.97 21.08
N THR A 521 -23.96 10.65 20.58
CA THR A 521 -24.06 11.64 19.50
C THR A 521 -23.96 11.00 18.12
N GLY A 522 -23.65 9.70 18.05
CA GLY A 522 -23.41 8.94 16.83
C GLY A 522 -21.96 8.99 16.34
N SER A 523 -21.07 9.73 17.04
CA SER A 523 -19.65 9.80 16.72
C SER A 523 -19.00 8.45 16.94
N GLY A 524 -18.26 7.96 15.94
CA GLY A 524 -17.60 6.67 16.00
C GLY A 524 -16.16 6.76 16.51
N THR A 525 -15.76 5.80 17.34
CA THR A 525 -14.37 5.63 17.79
C THR A 525 -13.95 4.17 17.63
N ALA A 526 -12.72 3.96 17.17
CA ALA A 526 -12.08 2.66 17.02
C ALA A 526 -10.96 2.52 18.06
N TYR A 527 -11.13 1.62 19.03
CA TYR A 527 -10.18 1.35 20.11
C TYR A 527 -9.43 0.05 19.85
N LEU A 528 -8.12 0.05 20.01
CA LEU A 528 -7.33 -1.17 19.97
C LEU A 528 -7.51 -1.96 21.28
N LEU A 529 -7.93 -3.22 21.16
CA LEU A 529 -7.96 -4.20 22.24
C LEU A 529 -6.97 -5.32 21.96
N HIS A 530 -6.14 -5.64 22.95
CA HIS A 530 -5.10 -6.63 22.79
C HIS A 530 -4.97 -7.55 24.01
N PHE A 531 -4.92 -8.85 23.74
CA PHE A 531 -4.99 -9.96 24.67
C PHE A 531 -3.62 -10.65 24.78
N PRO A 532 -3.28 -11.19 25.96
CA PRO A 532 -1.96 -11.77 26.24
C PRO A 532 -1.76 -13.16 25.61
N GLN A 533 -2.86 -13.78 25.19
CA GLN A 533 -2.96 -15.07 24.51
C GLN A 533 -4.21 -15.01 23.60
N PRO A 534 -4.39 -15.97 22.68
CA PRO A 534 -5.61 -16.12 21.91
C PRO A 534 -6.89 -15.89 22.73
N TYR A 535 -7.65 -14.85 22.39
CA TYR A 535 -8.84 -14.38 23.10
C TYR A 535 -9.93 -15.44 23.18
N ARG A 536 -9.91 -16.43 22.28
CA ARG A 536 -10.86 -17.56 22.22
C ARG A 536 -10.84 -18.40 23.50
N GLY A 537 -9.71 -18.48 24.20
CA GLY A 537 -9.60 -19.18 25.49
C GLY A 537 -9.87 -18.29 26.71
N LEU A 538 -9.91 -16.96 26.53
CA LEU A 538 -10.01 -15.97 27.60
C LEU A 538 -11.42 -15.38 27.74
N ILE A 539 -12.19 -15.36 26.65
CA ILE A 539 -13.54 -14.82 26.63
C ILE A 539 -14.53 -15.95 26.98
N PRO A 540 -15.54 -15.69 27.83
CA PRO A 540 -16.61 -16.65 28.10
C PRO A 540 -17.28 -17.16 26.82
N PRO A 541 -17.90 -18.35 26.83
CA PRO A 541 -18.73 -18.77 25.71
C PRO A 541 -19.86 -17.75 25.48
N PRO A 542 -20.23 -17.49 24.21
CA PRO A 542 -21.31 -16.56 23.90
C PRO A 542 -22.62 -17.02 24.53
N GLY A 543 -23.50 -16.07 24.85
CA GLY A 543 -24.78 -16.33 25.52
C GLY A 543 -25.83 -17.04 24.64
N GLY A 544 -25.48 -17.41 23.40
CA GLY A 544 -26.35 -18.01 22.40
C GLY A 544 -25.55 -18.66 21.26
N PRO A 545 -26.22 -19.30 20.29
CA PRO A 545 -25.57 -19.95 19.16
C PRO A 545 -24.82 -18.93 18.29
N ALA A 546 -23.73 -19.39 17.66
CA ALA A 546 -22.96 -18.59 16.73
C ALA A 546 -23.69 -18.49 15.38
N ASP A 547 -23.91 -17.27 14.90
CA ASP A 547 -24.67 -17.04 13.68
C ASP A 547 -23.72 -16.80 12.48
N PRO A 548 -23.90 -17.47 11.34
CA PRO A 548 -23.12 -17.17 10.15
C PRO A 548 -23.51 -15.79 9.59
N LEU A 549 -22.55 -14.88 9.46
CA LEU A 549 -22.72 -13.66 8.68
C LEU A 549 -22.52 -13.99 7.20
N VAL A 550 -23.63 -13.96 6.48
CA VAL A 550 -23.67 -14.21 5.04
C VAL A 550 -24.06 -12.91 4.34
N VAL A 551 -23.22 -12.47 3.41
CA VAL A 551 -23.42 -11.19 2.71
C VAL A 551 -23.37 -11.35 1.20
N GLY A 552 -23.81 -10.31 0.50
CA GLY A 552 -23.75 -10.23 -0.95
C GLY A 552 -24.63 -11.22 -1.72
N PRO A 553 -24.61 -11.09 -3.06
CA PRO A 553 -25.38 -11.93 -3.96
C PRO A 553 -24.84 -13.37 -4.04
N THR A 554 -23.57 -13.58 -3.71
CA THR A 554 -22.89 -14.88 -3.68
C THR A 554 -23.22 -15.70 -2.44
N ARG A 555 -23.84 -15.07 -1.43
CA ARG A 555 -24.09 -15.67 -0.12
C ARG A 555 -22.80 -16.20 0.50
N ASP A 556 -21.73 -15.43 0.36
CA ASP A 556 -20.44 -15.74 0.98
C ASP A 556 -20.56 -15.61 2.49
N ARG A 557 -20.11 -16.64 3.22
CA ARG A 557 -19.95 -16.56 4.66
C ARG A 557 -18.67 -15.75 4.95
N VAL A 558 -18.86 -14.48 5.32
CA VAL A 558 -17.74 -13.55 5.58
C VAL A 558 -17.31 -13.51 7.03
N ALA A 559 -18.21 -13.86 7.95
CA ALA A 559 -17.86 -13.98 9.35
C ALA A 559 -18.76 -14.99 10.08
N THR A 560 -18.37 -15.32 11.30
CA THR A 560 -19.23 -15.91 12.31
C THR A 560 -19.45 -14.87 13.41
N LEU A 561 -20.71 -14.66 13.79
CA LEU A 561 -21.12 -13.66 14.77
C LEU A 561 -21.30 -14.35 16.12
N HIS A 562 -20.62 -13.81 17.13
CA HIS A 562 -20.80 -14.22 18.51
C HIS A 562 -21.36 -13.03 19.29
N THR A 563 -22.55 -13.21 19.88
CA THR A 563 -23.25 -12.15 20.60
C THR A 563 -23.05 -12.27 22.10
N TYR A 564 -22.75 -11.15 22.73
CA TYR A 564 -22.49 -11.05 24.15
C TYR A 564 -23.37 -9.97 24.78
N PRO A 565 -23.86 -10.19 26.02
CA PRO A 565 -24.72 -9.20 26.69
C PRO A 565 -24.05 -7.85 26.88
N THR A 566 -22.75 -7.82 27.17
CA THR A 566 -21.94 -6.60 27.31
C THR A 566 -20.47 -6.88 26.96
N ILE A 567 -19.69 -5.83 26.75
CA ILE A 567 -18.24 -5.94 26.50
C ILE A 567 -17.41 -6.26 27.76
N VAL A 568 -18.03 -6.27 28.96
CA VAL A 568 -17.33 -6.40 30.25
C VAL A 568 -16.45 -7.65 30.29
N SER A 569 -16.92 -8.78 29.76
CA SER A 569 -16.15 -10.02 29.73
C SER A 569 -14.88 -9.93 28.87
N PHE A 570 -14.91 -9.14 27.80
CA PHE A 570 -13.75 -8.90 26.94
C PHE A 570 -12.79 -7.90 27.57
N ALA A 571 -13.35 -6.83 28.15
CA ALA A 571 -12.59 -5.80 28.81
C ALA A 571 -11.88 -6.34 30.06
N ASP A 572 -12.51 -7.23 30.82
CA ASP A 572 -11.92 -7.91 31.97
C ASP A 572 -10.83 -8.90 31.52
N ALA A 573 -11.06 -9.67 30.46
CA ALA A 573 -10.03 -10.54 29.88
C ALA A 573 -8.82 -9.75 29.33
N ALA A 574 -9.07 -8.61 28.68
CA ALA A 574 -8.04 -7.70 28.20
C ALA A 574 -7.36 -6.92 29.35
N ALA A 575 -8.07 -6.65 30.45
CA ALA A 575 -7.54 -5.99 31.65
C ALA A 575 -6.76 -6.95 32.56
N ALA A 576 -7.07 -8.25 32.52
CA ALA A 576 -6.29 -9.31 33.15
C ALA A 576 -4.95 -9.54 32.42
N ALA A 577 -4.82 -9.05 31.18
CA ALA A 577 -3.55 -8.97 30.49
C ALA A 577 -2.62 -7.97 31.19
N SER A 578 -1.34 -8.31 31.30
CA SER A 578 -0.33 -7.34 31.71
C SER A 578 -0.41 -6.11 30.78
N PRO A 579 -0.58 -4.88 31.31
CA PRO A 579 -0.60 -3.69 30.47
C PRO A 579 0.70 -3.62 29.65
N PRO A 580 0.66 -3.10 28.41
CA PRO A 580 1.90 -2.92 27.68
C PRO A 580 2.78 -1.92 28.44
N VAL A 581 4.08 -2.17 28.43
CA VAL A 581 5.09 -1.28 28.99
C VAL A 581 5.11 -0.02 28.13
N ALA A 582 4.67 1.10 28.70
CA ALA A 582 4.75 2.40 28.05
C ALA A 582 6.22 2.81 27.92
N VAL A 583 6.62 3.21 26.72
CA VAL A 583 7.97 3.69 26.42
C VAL A 583 7.88 4.88 25.48
N GLU A 584 8.94 5.69 25.44
CA GLU A 584 9.01 6.79 24.48
C GLU A 584 10.40 6.82 23.86
N TYR A 585 10.52 6.08 22.76
CA TYR A 585 11.75 5.98 21.99
C TYR A 585 11.47 6.38 20.55
N SER A 586 12.23 7.35 20.03
CA SER A 586 12.11 7.78 18.64
C SER A 586 13.21 7.14 17.80
N TRP A 587 12.87 6.64 16.62
CA TRP A 587 13.84 6.22 15.61
C TRP A 587 13.90 7.24 14.48
N GLY A 588 15.11 7.76 14.22
CA GLY A 588 15.36 8.75 13.17
C GLY A 588 14.62 10.08 13.30
N GLY A 589 13.95 10.35 14.44
CA GLY A 589 13.00 11.46 14.56
C GLY A 589 11.72 11.27 13.73
N GLN A 590 11.52 10.07 13.20
CA GLN A 590 10.52 9.73 12.19
C GLN A 590 9.35 8.96 12.77
N VAL A 591 9.64 7.99 13.63
CA VAL A 591 8.66 7.09 14.23
C VAL A 591 8.99 6.87 15.70
N ALA A 592 7.97 6.63 16.52
CA ALA A 592 8.11 6.41 17.95
C ALA A 592 7.60 5.03 18.33
N LEU A 593 8.37 4.27 19.10
CA LEU A 593 7.82 3.18 19.89
C LEU A 593 7.19 3.80 21.13
N THR A 594 5.88 3.60 21.28
CA THR A 594 5.06 4.19 22.36
C THR A 594 4.75 3.18 23.47
N ALA A 595 4.77 1.88 23.14
CA ALA A 595 4.66 0.81 24.10
C ALA A 595 5.21 -0.50 23.53
N TYR A 596 5.52 -1.47 24.41
CA TYR A 596 5.74 -2.86 24.02
C TYR A 596 5.14 -3.83 25.04
N ARG A 597 4.93 -5.08 24.65
CA ARG A 597 4.51 -6.16 25.57
C ARG A 597 5.24 -7.44 25.22
N LEU A 598 5.63 -8.22 26.23
CA LEU A 598 6.26 -9.52 26.04
C LEU A 598 5.55 -10.57 26.91
N THR A 599 4.92 -11.56 26.27
CA THR A 599 4.07 -12.53 26.99
C THR A 599 4.17 -13.95 26.43
N PRO A 600 4.28 -15.01 27.26
CA PRO A 600 4.60 -14.95 28.69
C PRO A 600 6.07 -14.56 28.90
N THR A 601 6.39 -13.98 30.07
CA THR A 601 7.78 -13.66 30.45
C THR A 601 8.54 -14.88 30.97
N VAL A 602 7.89 -16.04 31.11
CA VAL A 602 8.50 -17.33 31.44
C VAL A 602 8.00 -18.35 30.43
N VAL A 603 8.94 -19.01 29.76
CA VAL A 603 8.68 -19.93 28.66
C VAL A 603 9.28 -21.30 29.02
N PRO A 604 8.58 -22.42 28.78
CA PRO A 604 9.16 -23.76 28.96
C PRO A 604 10.15 -24.10 27.82
N PRO A 605 10.98 -25.15 27.94
CA PRO A 605 11.85 -25.59 26.85
C PRO A 605 11.03 -25.89 25.59
N GLY A 606 11.42 -25.29 24.45
CA GLY A 606 10.68 -25.39 23.18
C GLY A 606 9.39 -24.56 23.09
N GLY A 607 9.05 -23.77 24.12
CA GLY A 607 7.96 -22.79 24.08
C GLY A 607 8.35 -21.51 23.32
N ALA A 608 7.36 -20.62 23.15
CA ALA A 608 7.55 -19.31 22.54
C ALA A 608 6.95 -18.19 23.41
N ALA A 609 7.50 -16.99 23.29
CA ALA A 609 6.91 -15.74 23.76
C ALA A 609 6.37 -14.93 22.57
N VAL A 610 5.47 -14.01 22.84
CA VAL A 610 4.92 -13.06 21.86
C VAL A 610 5.37 -11.67 22.26
N LEU A 611 6.00 -10.95 21.32
CA LEU A 611 6.40 -9.56 21.44
C LEU A 611 5.42 -8.68 20.65
N ASP A 612 4.70 -7.81 21.34
CA ASP A 612 3.89 -6.77 20.72
C ASP A 612 4.63 -5.43 20.79
N LEU A 613 4.67 -4.69 19.69
CA LEU A 613 5.29 -3.38 19.55
C LEU A 613 4.24 -2.38 19.08
N TYR A 614 4.16 -1.23 19.74
CA TYR A 614 3.15 -0.21 19.45
C TYR A 614 3.84 1.02 18.89
N TRP A 615 3.83 1.13 17.56
CA TRP A 615 4.48 2.22 16.84
C TRP A 615 3.55 3.39 16.59
N ARG A 616 4.08 4.61 16.58
CA ARG A 616 3.38 5.82 16.15
C ARG A 616 4.23 6.62 15.17
N GLY A 617 3.68 7.03 14.04
CA GLY A 617 4.40 7.93 13.11
C GLY A 617 4.54 9.33 13.71
N ILE A 618 5.76 9.88 13.76
CA ILE A 618 6.03 11.28 14.16
C ILE A 618 5.88 12.20 12.93
N THR A 619 6.40 11.74 11.80
CA THR A 619 6.27 12.37 10.49
C THR A 619 5.71 11.35 9.50
N ASP A 620 5.21 11.84 8.36
CA ASP A 620 4.78 10.96 7.27
C ASP A 620 6.00 10.38 6.58
N GLN A 621 6.18 9.07 6.71
CA GLN A 621 7.37 8.41 6.19
C GLN A 621 7.29 8.19 4.68
N PRO A 622 8.34 8.55 3.92
CA PRO A 622 8.44 8.19 2.51
C PRO A 622 8.93 6.75 2.29
N TRP A 623 9.26 6.01 3.34
CA TRP A 623 9.89 4.68 3.25
C TRP A 623 9.19 3.64 4.11
N GLU A 624 9.39 2.38 3.74
CA GLU A 624 9.02 1.24 4.57
C GLU A 624 10.13 0.95 5.59
N TYR A 625 9.74 0.89 6.87
CA TYR A 625 10.61 0.43 7.93
C TYR A 625 10.25 -0.99 8.31
N ARG A 626 11.26 -1.87 8.32
CA ARG A 626 11.14 -3.20 8.87
C ARG A 626 11.70 -3.25 10.27
N THR A 627 10.90 -3.76 11.18
CA THR A 627 11.37 -4.12 12.51
C THR A 627 12.17 -5.41 12.42
N PHE A 628 13.38 -5.42 12.95
CA PHE A 628 14.08 -6.66 13.25
C PHE A 628 14.01 -6.92 14.75
N VAL A 629 13.92 -8.19 15.11
CA VAL A 629 13.90 -8.66 16.49
C VAL A 629 15.00 -9.70 16.65
N HIS A 630 15.94 -9.43 17.56
CA HIS A 630 17.01 -10.35 17.96
C HIS A 630 16.74 -10.83 19.37
N ILE A 631 16.94 -12.12 19.59
CA ILE A 631 16.89 -12.74 20.90
C ILE A 631 18.31 -13.01 21.33
N LEU A 632 18.68 -12.47 22.48
CA LEU A 632 20.03 -12.58 23.02
C LEU A 632 20.00 -13.42 24.29
N ASP A 633 21.06 -14.17 24.54
CA ASP A 633 21.28 -14.76 25.85
C ASP A 633 21.68 -13.69 26.89
N ALA A 634 21.83 -14.10 28.16
CA ALA A 634 22.25 -13.23 29.25
C ALA A 634 23.65 -12.60 29.07
N ARG A 635 24.46 -13.11 28.12
CA ARG A 635 25.80 -12.59 27.77
C ARG A 635 25.76 -11.71 26.52
N GLY A 636 24.57 -11.46 25.96
CA GLY A 636 24.36 -10.62 24.79
C GLY A 636 24.66 -11.29 23.45
N GLN A 637 24.85 -12.61 23.42
CA GLN A 637 25.05 -13.36 22.18
C GLN A 637 23.70 -13.61 21.48
N PRO A 638 23.59 -13.39 20.17
CA PRO A 638 22.36 -13.65 19.44
C PRO A 638 22.08 -15.16 19.34
N VAL A 639 20.90 -15.56 19.81
CA VAL A 639 20.41 -16.95 19.83
C VAL A 639 19.37 -17.20 18.75
N SER A 640 18.57 -16.17 18.44
CA SER A 640 17.55 -16.22 17.38
C SER A 640 17.40 -14.83 16.77
N GLN A 641 17.04 -14.79 15.48
CA GLN A 641 16.72 -13.56 14.77
C GLN A 641 15.43 -13.77 13.99
N LEU A 642 14.55 -12.78 14.12
CA LEU A 642 13.33 -12.64 13.35
C LEU A 642 13.43 -11.31 12.62
N ASN A 643 13.24 -11.34 11.32
CA ASN A 643 12.93 -10.12 10.58
C ASN A 643 11.41 -10.05 10.52
N GLY A 644 10.84 -8.90 10.91
CA GLY A 644 9.42 -8.65 10.73
C GLY A 644 9.03 -8.92 9.27
N ILE A 645 7.92 -9.62 9.09
CA ILE A 645 7.32 -9.80 7.77
C ILE A 645 6.38 -8.62 7.55
N SER A 646 6.73 -7.80 6.56
CA SER A 646 6.04 -6.57 6.16
C SER A 646 4.65 -6.90 5.61
N LEU A 647 3.62 -6.43 6.30
CA LEU A 647 2.23 -6.58 5.86
C LEU A 647 1.49 -5.27 6.09
N SER A 648 1.32 -4.54 4.97
CA SER A 648 0.69 -3.21 4.85
C SER A 648 1.44 -2.04 5.52
N GLU A 649 2.78 -2.02 5.42
CA GLU A 649 3.65 -0.99 6.04
C GLU A 649 3.39 0.45 5.53
N GLU A 650 2.84 0.61 4.34
CA GLU A 650 2.71 1.88 3.61
C GLU A 650 1.75 2.90 4.22
N GLN A 651 0.80 2.41 5.01
CA GLN A 651 -0.18 3.20 5.75
C GLN A 651 0.17 3.27 7.24
N ARG A 652 1.07 2.39 7.71
CA ARG A 652 1.46 2.17 9.11
C ARG A 652 2.25 3.34 9.70
N TRP A 653 3.13 3.93 8.89
CA TRP A 653 4.06 4.97 9.33
C TRP A 653 3.60 6.39 8.95
N ARG A 654 2.28 6.59 8.92
CA ARG A 654 1.69 7.93 8.76
C ARG A 654 1.73 8.68 10.08
N ARG A 655 1.89 9.99 9.98
CA ARG A 655 1.91 10.86 11.16
C ARG A 655 0.68 10.64 12.02
N ASP A 656 0.91 10.55 13.34
CA ASP A 656 -0.08 10.38 14.40
C ASP A 656 -0.90 9.08 14.34
N ARG A 657 -0.55 8.13 13.46
CA ARG A 657 -1.20 6.82 13.40
C ARG A 657 -0.52 5.82 14.33
N LEU A 658 -1.30 5.13 15.15
CA LEU A 658 -0.84 3.97 15.92
C LEU A 658 -0.91 2.69 15.10
N SER A 659 0.15 1.91 15.28
CA SER A 659 0.52 0.81 14.42
C SER A 659 1.07 -0.33 15.26
N PRO A 660 0.18 -1.19 15.79
CA PRO A 660 0.59 -2.39 16.49
C PRO A 660 1.25 -3.39 15.53
N GLU A 661 2.32 -4.01 16.01
CA GLU A 661 3.09 -5.04 15.34
C GLU A 661 3.34 -6.18 16.32
N GLN A 662 3.35 -7.43 15.85
CA GLN A 662 3.54 -8.58 16.70
C GLN A 662 4.59 -9.52 16.13
N HIS A 663 5.40 -10.12 17.01
CA HIS A 663 6.43 -11.07 16.66
C HIS A 663 6.36 -12.29 17.58
N LEU A 664 6.32 -13.49 16.98
CA LEU A 664 6.48 -14.74 17.71
C LEU A 664 7.97 -14.97 17.96
N VAL A 665 8.35 -14.94 19.23
CA VAL A 665 9.71 -15.13 19.72
C VAL A 665 9.89 -16.57 20.19
N SER A 666 10.63 -17.37 19.42
CA SER A 666 10.96 -18.75 19.77
C SER A 666 12.47 -18.94 19.97
N LEU A 667 12.81 -19.88 20.86
CA LEU A 667 14.18 -20.30 21.13
C LEU A 667 14.44 -21.69 20.52
N PRO A 668 15.66 -21.97 20.03
CA PRO A 668 16.06 -23.32 19.64
C PRO A 668 15.85 -24.34 20.76
N ALA A 669 15.46 -25.58 20.40
CA ALA A 669 15.07 -26.64 21.33
C ALA A 669 16.17 -27.14 22.32
N GLY A 670 17.36 -26.55 22.31
CA GLY A 670 18.46 -26.83 23.24
C GLY A 670 19.02 -25.58 23.94
N SER A 671 18.27 -24.47 23.93
CA SER A 671 18.71 -23.23 24.57
C SER A 671 18.78 -23.41 26.09
N PRO A 672 19.83 -22.90 26.78
CA PRO A 672 19.96 -23.05 28.23
C PRO A 672 18.91 -22.22 28.99
N SER A 673 18.48 -22.67 30.17
CA SER A 673 17.69 -21.84 31.07
C SER A 673 18.38 -20.55 31.47
N GLY A 674 17.56 -19.53 31.73
CA GLY A 674 18.03 -18.22 32.17
C GLY A 674 17.34 -17.08 31.46
N ALA A 675 17.91 -15.89 31.61
CA ALA A 675 17.41 -14.66 31.03
C ALA A 675 17.72 -14.58 29.53
N TYR A 676 16.71 -14.17 28.75
CA TYR A 676 16.81 -13.87 27.35
C TYR A 676 16.30 -12.45 27.10
N LEU A 677 17.09 -11.68 26.37
CA LEU A 677 16.79 -10.29 26.05
C LEU A 677 16.20 -10.19 24.66
N VAL A 678 15.16 -9.37 24.53
CA VAL A 678 14.62 -9.01 23.23
C VAL A 678 15.27 -7.71 22.81
N ARG A 679 15.91 -7.71 21.64
CA ARG A 679 16.49 -6.52 21.01
C ARG A 679 15.74 -6.20 19.74
N ILE A 680 15.36 -4.95 19.58
CA ILE A 680 14.68 -4.46 18.39
C ILE A 680 15.49 -3.37 17.71
N GLY A 681 15.18 -3.15 16.44
CA GLY A 681 15.52 -1.92 15.76
C GLY A 681 14.75 -1.81 14.45
N LEU A 682 14.89 -0.66 13.81
CA LEU A 682 14.29 -0.41 12.50
C LEU A 682 15.37 -0.36 11.44
N ILE A 683 15.08 -1.04 10.34
CA ILE A 683 15.86 -1.01 9.13
C ILE A 683 15.05 -0.29 8.07
N GLU A 684 15.68 0.66 7.40
CA GLU A 684 15.17 1.21 6.15
C GLU A 684 15.22 0.12 5.08
N HIS A 685 14.04 -0.33 4.65
CA HIS A 685 13.94 -1.40 3.68
C HIS A 685 13.65 -0.80 2.29
N ALA A 686 14.63 -0.88 1.41
CA ALA A 686 14.43 -0.59 -0.01
C ALA A 686 13.70 -1.76 -0.68
N GLY A 687 12.38 -1.66 -0.76
CA GLY A 687 11.52 -2.37 -1.72
C GLY A 687 11.63 -3.89 -1.77
N LEU A 688 10.81 -4.59 -0.99
CA LEU A 688 10.42 -5.97 -1.32
C LEU A 688 8.95 -5.97 -1.76
N HIS A 689 8.79 -6.16 -3.06
CA HIS A 689 7.53 -6.29 -3.76
C HIS A 689 6.74 -7.50 -3.24
N LEU A 690 5.60 -7.25 -2.60
CA LEU A 690 4.59 -8.29 -2.37
C LEU A 690 3.85 -8.52 -3.69
N ASP A 691 4.24 -9.58 -4.41
CA ASP A 691 3.52 -10.11 -5.56
C ASP A 691 2.09 -10.52 -5.17
N SER A 692 1.09 -10.01 -5.89
CA SER A 692 -0.30 -10.48 -5.80
C SER A 692 -0.62 -11.65 -6.71
N ASP A 693 0.35 -12.13 -7.51
CA ASP A 693 0.15 -13.24 -8.46
C ASP A 693 0.97 -14.51 -8.11
N ALA A 694 1.73 -14.50 -7.01
CA ALA A 694 2.55 -15.62 -6.56
C ALA A 694 1.84 -16.48 -5.50
N ALA A 695 0.96 -17.38 -5.94
CA ALA A 695 0.50 -18.50 -5.10
C ALA A 695 1.55 -19.61 -4.92
N ALA A 696 2.81 -19.41 -5.33
CA ALA A 696 3.88 -20.39 -5.16
C ALA A 696 5.26 -19.74 -5.33
N VAL A 697 5.85 -19.20 -4.27
CA VAL A 697 7.31 -18.96 -4.21
C VAL A 697 7.82 -19.47 -2.87
N SER A 698 8.69 -20.48 -2.92
CA SER A 698 9.42 -21.03 -1.78
C SER A 698 10.49 -20.06 -1.28
N ASP A 699 10.75 -20.09 0.04
CA ASP A 699 11.69 -19.28 0.85
C ASP A 699 13.16 -19.10 0.36
N SER A 700 13.56 -19.62 -0.80
CA SER A 700 14.99 -19.78 -1.14
C SER A 700 15.62 -18.70 -2.04
N GLN A 701 14.91 -17.64 -2.45
CA GLN A 701 15.46 -16.62 -3.38
C GLN A 701 15.57 -15.18 -2.86
N ALA A 702 15.41 -14.93 -1.56
CA ALA A 702 15.57 -13.59 -0.96
C ALA A 702 17.04 -13.14 -0.74
N SER A 703 17.94 -13.43 -1.68
CA SER A 703 19.40 -13.34 -1.45
C SER A 703 20.13 -12.18 -2.17
N SER A 704 19.43 -11.16 -2.65
CA SER A 704 20.09 -9.95 -3.16
C SER A 704 19.40 -8.67 -2.67
N VAL A 705 19.68 -8.29 -1.42
CA VAL A 705 19.20 -7.04 -0.81
C VAL A 705 20.36 -6.05 -0.70
N THR A 706 20.19 -4.89 -1.33
CA THR A 706 21.01 -3.68 -1.21
C THR A 706 21.12 -3.21 0.25
N ALA A 707 22.25 -2.59 0.60
CA ALA A 707 22.62 -2.19 1.95
C ALA A 707 21.45 -1.50 2.71
N SER A 708 20.91 -2.19 3.69
CA SER A 708 19.81 -1.70 4.50
C SER A 708 20.35 -0.87 5.66
N SER A 709 19.93 0.39 5.76
CA SER A 709 20.46 1.33 6.76
C SER A 709 19.66 1.17 8.07
N ARG A 710 20.34 1.02 9.21
CA ARG A 710 19.68 0.97 10.53
C ARG A 710 19.40 2.39 11.01
N LEU A 711 18.17 2.62 11.47
CA LEU A 711 17.78 3.93 12.00
C LEU A 711 18.34 4.14 13.41
N PRO A 712 18.87 5.33 13.73
CA PRO A 712 19.30 5.64 15.09
C PRO A 712 18.10 5.79 16.03
N ALA A 713 18.19 5.18 17.21
CA ALA A 713 17.24 5.30 18.31
C ALA A 713 17.60 6.46 19.24
N TYR A 714 16.59 7.14 19.78
CA TYR A 714 16.69 8.27 20.70
C TYR A 714 15.71 8.08 21.87
N ALA A 715 16.12 8.50 23.06
CA ALA A 715 15.24 8.63 24.22
C ALA A 715 14.33 9.87 24.09
N ALA A 716 13.30 9.96 24.94
CA ALA A 716 12.38 11.10 25.01
C ALA A 716 13.07 12.46 25.25
N ASP A 717 14.20 12.46 25.95
CA ASP A 717 15.02 13.66 26.20
C ASP A 717 15.94 14.05 25.01
N GLY A 718 15.87 13.30 23.90
CA GLY A 718 16.69 13.50 22.70
C GLY A 718 18.07 12.83 22.75
N ARG A 719 18.43 12.13 23.83
CA ARG A 719 19.70 11.41 23.93
C ARG A 719 19.74 10.22 22.95
N ARG A 720 20.80 10.11 22.16
CA ARG A 720 21.00 8.99 21.24
C ARG A 720 21.31 7.70 21.99
N LEU A 721 20.57 6.63 21.69
CA LEU A 721 20.67 5.31 22.35
C LEU A 721 21.38 4.25 21.50
N GLY A 722 21.70 4.56 20.24
CA GLY A 722 22.32 3.63 19.29
C GLY A 722 21.49 3.49 18.03
N ASP A 723 21.48 2.30 17.42
CA ASP A 723 20.67 1.90 16.25
C ASP A 723 19.73 0.72 16.56
N GLN A 724 19.76 0.24 17.79
CA GLN A 724 18.99 -0.90 18.30
C GLN A 724 18.81 -0.75 19.82
N LEU A 725 17.74 -1.34 20.35
CA LEU A 725 17.35 -1.21 21.76
C LEU A 725 16.91 -2.56 22.32
N ASN A 726 17.36 -2.90 23.53
CA ASN A 726 16.82 -4.06 24.25
C ASN A 726 15.50 -3.64 24.92
N VAL A 727 14.39 -4.29 24.56
CA VAL A 727 13.01 -4.04 25.00
C VAL A 727 12.47 -5.27 25.74
N GLY A 728 12.62 -5.29 27.05
CA GLY A 728 12.16 -6.39 27.90
C GLY A 728 13.10 -7.60 27.96
N VAL A 729 12.79 -8.45 28.94
CA VAL A 729 13.46 -9.72 29.23
C VAL A 729 12.40 -10.80 29.45
N PHE A 730 12.65 -12.00 28.95
CA PHE A 730 11.89 -13.20 29.29
C PHE A 730 12.84 -14.30 29.74
N TYR A 731 12.31 -15.34 30.35
CA TYR A 731 13.10 -16.39 30.97
C TYR A 731 12.71 -17.77 30.45
N LEU A 732 13.70 -18.61 30.18
CA LEU A 732 13.49 -20.02 29.89
C LEU A 732 13.58 -20.82 31.19
N SER A 733 12.58 -21.67 31.46
CA SER A 733 12.53 -22.58 32.61
C SER A 733 13.11 -23.95 32.24
N ASP A 734 13.91 -24.58 33.12
CA ASP A 734 14.48 -25.93 32.87
C ASP A 734 13.53 -27.07 33.26
N ASP A 735 12.62 -26.85 34.22
CA ASP A 735 11.86 -27.90 34.90
C ASP A 735 10.43 -27.49 35.28
N GLY A 736 9.93 -26.39 34.71
CA GLY A 736 8.64 -25.80 35.03
C GLY A 736 8.65 -24.91 36.28
N ARG A 737 9.80 -24.73 36.96
CA ARG A 737 9.95 -23.73 38.02
C ARG A 737 10.17 -22.36 37.41
N ASP A 738 9.54 -21.34 37.98
CA ASP A 738 9.76 -19.95 37.58
C ASP A 738 11.18 -19.53 38.01
N PRO A 739 12.11 -19.28 37.07
CA PRO A 739 13.49 -18.96 37.39
C PRO A 739 13.61 -17.63 38.16
N ARG A 740 12.57 -16.79 38.18
CA ARG A 740 12.50 -15.51 38.90
C ARG A 740 12.19 -15.65 40.39
N SER A 741 11.93 -16.87 40.85
CA SER A 741 11.69 -17.14 42.27
C SER A 741 13.01 -17.50 42.97
N PRO A 742 13.40 -16.75 44.02
CA PRO A 742 14.60 -17.09 44.79
C PRO A 742 14.41 -18.39 45.58
N ALA A 743 15.49 -19.16 45.74
CA ALA A 743 15.49 -20.35 46.60
C ALA A 743 15.46 -19.97 48.09
N THR A 744 16.16 -18.88 48.45
CA THR A 744 16.23 -18.32 49.80
C THR A 744 15.69 -16.90 49.76
N ALA A 745 14.63 -16.62 50.52
CA ALA A 745 14.05 -15.27 50.61
C ALA A 745 14.96 -14.36 51.45
N CYS A 746 15.27 -13.18 50.94
CA CYS A 746 15.96 -12.14 51.71
C CYS A 746 15.55 -10.77 51.16
N ARG A 747 14.76 -10.03 51.94
CA ARG A 747 14.02 -8.87 51.44
C ARG A 747 14.60 -7.56 51.94
N GLY A 748 14.91 -6.67 51.01
CA GLY A 748 15.33 -5.31 51.30
C GLY A 748 14.99 -4.39 50.15
N ARG A 749 14.72 -3.11 50.43
CA ARG A 749 14.42 -2.10 49.41
C ARG A 749 15.53 -1.08 49.32
N PHE A 750 16.08 -0.90 48.13
CA PHE A 750 17.15 0.03 47.77
C PHE A 750 16.55 1.26 47.10
N GLY A 751 16.80 2.43 47.69
CA GLY A 751 16.13 3.67 47.33
C GLY A 751 14.60 3.52 47.44
N ASP A 752 13.89 4.12 46.49
CA ASP A 752 12.42 4.07 46.45
C ASP A 752 11.87 3.05 45.43
N ALA A 753 12.75 2.40 44.64
CA ALA A 753 12.35 1.75 43.39
C ALA A 753 12.77 0.28 43.24
N ILE A 754 13.74 -0.25 44.00
CA ILE A 754 14.29 -1.60 43.77
C ILE A 754 14.16 -2.45 45.04
N ASP A 755 13.40 -3.55 44.97
CA ASP A 755 13.33 -4.58 46.01
C ASP A 755 14.27 -5.75 45.68
N LEU A 756 15.05 -6.26 46.64
CA LEU A 756 15.58 -7.63 46.59
C LEU A 756 14.48 -8.58 47.08
N LEU A 757 14.24 -9.65 46.32
CA LEU A 757 13.32 -10.74 46.69
C LEU A 757 14.06 -11.84 47.47
N GLY A 758 15.31 -12.11 47.09
CA GLY A 758 16.15 -13.14 47.67
C GLY A 758 17.24 -13.60 46.71
N PHE A 759 17.81 -14.77 46.98
CA PHE A 759 18.90 -15.36 46.20
C PHE A 759 18.76 -16.86 45.98
N SER A 760 19.49 -17.39 45.00
CA SER A 760 19.68 -18.83 44.77
C SER A 760 21.16 -19.14 44.59
N THR A 761 21.63 -20.25 45.14
CA THR A 761 23.02 -20.73 44.94
C THR A 761 23.17 -21.41 43.59
N LEU A 762 24.23 -21.09 42.85
CA LEU A 762 24.55 -21.68 41.55
C LEU A 762 25.84 -22.51 41.62
N PRO A 763 26.02 -23.53 40.76
CA PRO A 763 27.31 -24.19 40.60
C PRO A 763 28.35 -23.23 40.02
N CYS A 764 29.54 -23.16 40.61
CA CYS A 764 30.66 -22.37 40.08
C CYS A 764 31.44 -23.14 39.02
N ALA A 765 31.77 -22.46 37.91
CA ALA A 765 32.63 -23.03 36.86
C ALA A 765 34.13 -23.00 37.21
N GLY A 766 34.55 -22.17 38.19
CA GLY A 766 35.96 -21.84 38.49
C GLY A 766 36.69 -22.75 39.50
N GLY A 767 36.00 -23.70 40.14
CA GLY A 767 36.58 -24.61 41.14
C GLY A 767 35.87 -24.56 42.50
N ALA A 768 36.20 -25.51 43.38
CA ALA A 768 35.63 -25.59 44.73
C ALA A 768 36.21 -24.46 45.61
N GLY A 769 35.40 -23.44 45.91
CA GLY A 769 35.77 -22.31 46.77
C GLY A 769 35.11 -20.98 46.40
N ASP A 770 34.73 -20.79 45.14
CA ASP A 770 34.05 -19.57 44.68
C ASP A 770 32.58 -19.50 45.13
N ILE A 771 32.06 -18.28 45.26
CA ILE A 771 30.65 -18.03 45.61
C ILE A 771 29.90 -17.61 44.36
N CYS A 772 29.01 -18.47 43.85
CA CYS A 772 28.15 -18.17 42.71
C CYS A 772 26.70 -18.03 43.16
N LEU A 773 26.17 -16.81 43.10
CA LEU A 773 24.83 -16.49 43.54
C LEU A 773 24.01 -15.85 42.43
N ARG A 774 22.74 -16.20 42.39
CA ARG A 774 21.72 -15.55 41.60
C ARG A 774 20.90 -14.64 42.50
N LEU A 775 20.96 -13.33 42.32
CA LEU A 775 20.12 -12.37 43.03
C LEU A 775 18.87 -12.04 42.22
N HIS A 776 17.73 -11.95 42.89
CA HIS A 776 16.43 -11.70 42.28
C HIS A 776 15.90 -10.34 42.72
N TRP A 777 15.84 -9.41 41.79
CA TRP A 777 15.44 -8.03 42.04
C TRP A 777 14.05 -7.78 41.46
N ARG A 778 13.23 -6.99 42.14
CA ARG A 778 11.95 -6.52 41.62
C ARG A 778 11.91 -5.01 41.59
N SER A 779 11.61 -4.45 40.43
CA SER A 779 11.31 -3.02 40.33
C SER A 779 9.91 -2.74 40.87
N VAL A 780 9.76 -1.74 41.74
CA VAL A 780 8.44 -1.30 42.27
C VAL A 780 8.01 0.05 41.71
N ALA A 781 8.94 0.79 41.09
CA ALA A 781 8.70 2.06 40.41
C ALA A 781 9.74 2.23 39.29
N ALA A 782 9.48 3.11 38.31
CA ALA A 782 10.46 3.40 37.27
C ALA A 782 11.76 3.96 37.89
N VAL A 783 12.90 3.42 37.47
CA VAL A 783 14.21 3.85 37.95
C VAL A 783 14.78 4.88 36.98
N ALA A 784 15.19 6.05 37.45
CA ALA A 784 15.64 7.13 36.57
C ALA A 784 17.11 7.00 36.11
N ARG A 785 17.91 6.15 36.76
CA ARG A 785 19.37 6.04 36.57
C ARG A 785 19.81 4.60 36.44
N ASP A 786 21.00 4.43 35.84
CA ASP A 786 21.70 3.14 35.74
C ASP A 786 22.58 2.95 36.98
N TYR A 787 22.20 2.01 37.84
CA TYR A 787 22.92 1.64 39.05
C TYR A 787 23.71 0.36 38.83
N THR A 788 24.87 0.26 39.49
CA THR A 788 25.70 -0.94 39.54
C THR A 788 25.38 -1.72 40.81
N ALA A 789 25.07 -3.01 40.65
CA ALA A 789 24.86 -3.91 41.76
C ALA A 789 26.21 -4.50 42.22
N PHE A 790 26.35 -4.72 43.52
CA PHE A 790 27.55 -5.34 44.08
C PHE A 790 27.23 -6.53 44.97
N LEU A 791 28.18 -7.45 45.06
CA LEU A 791 28.23 -8.53 46.02
C LEU A 791 29.60 -8.50 46.71
N GLN A 792 29.64 -8.35 48.03
CA GLN A 792 30.89 -8.21 48.79
C GLN A 792 30.93 -9.21 49.95
N LEU A 793 32.04 -9.92 50.08
CA LEU A 793 32.35 -10.78 51.21
C LEU A 793 33.15 -9.96 52.23
N LEU A 794 32.60 -9.80 53.43
CA LEU A 794 33.22 -9.08 54.53
C LEU A 794 33.73 -10.05 55.59
N ASP A 795 34.87 -9.76 56.22
CA ASP A 795 35.34 -10.47 57.41
C ASP A 795 34.61 -10.00 58.70
N ALA A 796 34.95 -10.62 59.83
CA ALA A 796 34.43 -10.26 61.15
C ALA A 796 34.76 -8.81 61.59
N ARG A 797 35.66 -8.11 60.89
CA ARG A 797 36.04 -6.70 61.11
C ARG A 797 35.42 -5.75 60.08
N ASN A 798 34.43 -6.22 59.29
CA ASN A 798 33.80 -5.50 58.19
C ASN A 798 34.76 -5.07 57.07
N GLN A 799 35.91 -5.73 56.93
CA GLN A 799 36.82 -5.48 55.82
C GLN A 799 36.41 -6.32 54.61
N ARG A 800 36.38 -5.71 53.42
CA ARG A 800 36.10 -6.41 52.16
C ARG A 800 37.23 -7.37 51.84
N VAL A 801 36.93 -8.66 51.84
CA VAL A 801 37.85 -9.75 51.50
C VAL A 801 37.76 -10.11 50.02
N ALA A 802 36.55 -10.09 49.48
CA ALA A 802 36.27 -10.24 48.06
C ALA A 802 35.09 -9.35 47.68
N GLY A 803 34.99 -8.94 46.41
CA GLY A 803 33.73 -8.41 45.91
C GLY A 803 33.66 -8.38 44.40
N TYR A 804 32.44 -8.38 43.90
CA TYR A 804 32.12 -8.36 42.48
C TYR A 804 31.07 -7.26 42.26
N ASP A 805 31.28 -6.46 41.22
CA ASP A 805 30.46 -5.31 40.90
C ASP A 805 30.07 -5.42 39.41
N SER A 806 28.77 -5.45 39.10
CA SER A 806 28.29 -5.45 37.71
C SER A 806 26.92 -4.78 37.62
N GLN A 807 26.66 -4.15 36.48
CA GLN A 807 25.29 -3.73 36.17
C GLN A 807 24.45 -4.99 35.89
N PRO A 808 23.15 -4.98 36.21
CA PRO A 808 22.28 -6.11 35.92
C PRO A 808 22.37 -6.59 34.47
N LEU A 809 22.42 -7.92 34.28
CA LEU A 809 22.64 -8.57 32.98
C LEU A 809 23.85 -8.00 32.21
N ASP A 810 24.96 -7.77 32.91
CA ASP A 810 26.22 -7.21 32.38
C ASP A 810 26.03 -5.89 31.63
N GLY A 811 25.09 -5.06 32.10
CA GLY A 811 24.77 -3.76 31.50
C GLY A 811 23.91 -3.84 30.23
N LEU A 812 23.48 -5.04 29.81
CA LEU A 812 22.60 -5.20 28.65
C LEU A 812 21.16 -4.74 28.94
N TYR A 813 20.75 -4.76 30.20
CA TYR A 813 19.42 -4.28 30.64
C TYR A 813 19.56 -3.51 31.96
N PRO A 814 20.13 -2.30 31.90
CA PRO A 814 20.50 -1.54 33.09
C PRO A 814 19.25 -1.04 33.82
N THR A 815 19.40 -0.62 35.08
CA THR A 815 18.25 -0.34 35.96
C THR A 815 17.32 0.73 35.42
N SER A 816 17.80 1.71 34.64
CA SER A 816 16.91 2.73 34.05
C SER A 816 15.85 2.19 33.09
N ARG A 817 16.02 0.95 32.62
CA ARG A 817 15.04 0.28 31.74
C ARG A 817 14.00 -0.53 32.49
N TRP A 818 14.21 -0.76 33.79
CA TRP A 818 13.35 -1.62 34.58
C TRP A 818 11.97 -1.01 34.78
N GLN A 819 10.95 -1.80 34.51
CA GLN A 819 9.56 -1.39 34.61
C GLN A 819 8.94 -1.85 35.93
N PRO A 820 7.98 -1.10 36.49
CA PRO A 820 7.29 -1.51 37.71
C PRO A 820 6.73 -2.94 37.59
N GLY A 821 7.09 -3.80 38.54
CA GLY A 821 6.69 -5.21 38.60
C GLY A 821 7.65 -6.18 37.91
N GLU A 822 8.60 -5.72 37.09
CA GLU A 822 9.61 -6.60 36.48
C GLU A 822 10.49 -7.25 37.55
N VAL A 823 10.72 -8.56 37.41
CA VAL A 823 11.72 -9.29 38.20
C VAL A 823 12.93 -9.55 37.32
N ILE A 824 14.07 -9.04 37.75
CA ILE A 824 15.36 -9.11 37.06
C ILE A 824 16.30 -10.00 37.86
N ILE A 825 16.86 -10.99 37.17
CA ILE A 825 17.80 -11.94 37.75
C ILE A 825 19.23 -11.48 37.40
N THR A 826 20.14 -11.53 38.36
CA THR A 826 21.55 -11.23 38.12
C THR A 826 22.42 -12.28 38.76
N ASP A 827 23.30 -12.88 37.96
CA ASP A 827 24.23 -13.90 38.41
C ASP A 827 25.56 -13.23 38.78
N PHE A 828 26.04 -13.51 39.99
CA PHE A 828 27.31 -13.05 40.54
C PHE A 828 28.23 -14.26 40.68
N ALA A 829 29.44 -14.15 40.15
CA ALA A 829 30.51 -15.11 40.37
C ALA A 829 31.64 -14.42 41.14
N LEU A 830 31.64 -14.60 42.45
CA LEU A 830 32.61 -13.99 43.35
C LEU A 830 33.79 -14.94 43.57
N ALA A 831 34.94 -14.56 43.03
CA ALA A 831 36.19 -15.29 43.24
C ALA A 831 36.66 -15.12 44.69
N VAL A 832 36.83 -16.24 45.40
CA VAL A 832 37.23 -16.22 46.82
C VAL A 832 38.71 -16.57 46.95
N PRO A 833 39.54 -15.73 47.62
CA PRO A 833 40.94 -16.04 47.85
C PRO A 833 41.15 -17.37 48.59
N SER A 834 42.18 -18.13 48.23
CA SER A 834 42.56 -19.34 48.94
C SER A 834 43.17 -19.02 50.32
N GLY A 835 42.89 -19.87 51.32
CA GLY A 835 43.44 -19.73 52.67
C GLY A 835 42.61 -18.89 53.65
N LEU A 836 41.35 -18.58 53.32
CA LEU A 836 40.39 -18.01 54.26
C LEU A 836 39.98 -19.04 55.33
N ALA A 837 39.68 -18.54 56.54
CA ALA A 837 39.07 -19.35 57.60
C ALA A 837 37.71 -19.93 57.17
N ASP A 838 37.28 -21.03 57.79
CA ASP A 838 36.05 -21.74 57.41
C ASP A 838 34.74 -21.02 57.83
N SER A 839 34.80 -19.95 58.63
CA SER A 839 33.62 -19.20 59.09
C SER A 839 33.95 -17.76 59.50
N GLY A 840 32.92 -16.95 59.79
CA GLY A 840 33.07 -15.58 60.29
C GLY A 840 33.01 -14.50 59.20
N TYR A 841 32.45 -14.82 58.04
CA TYR A 841 32.24 -13.87 56.94
C TYR A 841 30.77 -13.52 56.79
N ARG A 842 30.51 -12.33 56.23
CA ARG A 842 29.18 -11.88 55.87
C ARG A 842 29.14 -11.49 54.42
N LEU A 843 28.11 -11.94 53.72
CA LEU A 843 27.90 -11.59 52.32
C LEU A 843 26.88 -10.46 52.24
N ILE A 844 27.27 -9.34 51.64
CA ILE A 844 26.42 -8.15 51.51
C ILE A 844 26.18 -7.80 50.06
N THR A 845 25.03 -7.18 49.78
CA THR A 845 24.69 -6.68 48.46
C THR A 845 24.03 -5.30 48.52
N GLY A 846 24.14 -4.56 47.43
CA GLY A 846 23.45 -3.29 47.25
C GLY A 846 23.68 -2.69 45.88
N PHE A 847 23.22 -1.46 45.73
CA PHE A 847 23.36 -0.67 44.51
C PHE A 847 24.13 0.61 44.78
N TYR A 848 24.89 1.07 43.80
CA TYR A 848 25.48 2.40 43.79
C TYR A 848 25.43 3.03 42.41
N ASP A 849 25.48 4.36 42.37
CA ASP A 849 25.62 5.14 41.15
C ASP A 849 27.10 5.12 40.74
N LEU A 850 27.41 4.61 39.54
CA LEU A 850 28.79 4.36 39.10
C LEU A 850 29.60 5.65 38.94
N GLU A 851 28.95 6.76 38.56
CA GLU A 851 29.61 8.04 38.34
C GLU A 851 30.01 8.71 39.65
N THR A 852 29.14 8.62 40.67
CA THR A 852 29.33 9.29 41.95
C THR A 852 29.89 8.40 43.05
N GLY A 853 29.82 7.07 42.89
CA GLY A 853 30.13 6.08 43.92
C GLY A 853 29.11 6.01 45.07
N GLN A 854 28.03 6.79 45.00
CA GLN A 854 27.06 6.89 46.08
C GLN A 854 26.16 5.66 46.14
N ARG A 855 26.09 4.99 47.30
CA ARG A 855 25.20 3.84 47.54
C ARG A 855 23.74 4.28 47.68
N LEU A 856 22.83 3.44 47.19
CA LEU A 856 21.40 3.61 47.45
C LEU A 856 21.07 3.25 48.90
N PRO A 857 20.29 4.08 49.61
CA PRO A 857 19.89 3.76 50.97
C PRO A 857 19.04 2.50 50.98
N VAL A 858 19.29 1.58 51.92
CA VAL A 858 18.53 0.33 52.04
C VAL A 858 17.60 0.35 53.24
N THR A 859 16.35 -0.10 53.04
CA THR A 859 15.39 -0.39 54.10
C THR A 859 15.18 -1.90 54.18
N SER A 860 15.55 -2.50 55.32
CA SER A 860 15.37 -3.93 55.58
C SER A 860 13.90 -4.25 55.88
N ARG A 861 13.42 -5.39 55.39
CA ARG A 861 12.12 -5.97 55.76
C ARG A 861 12.35 -7.39 56.29
N GLU A 862 11.56 -7.81 57.28
CA GLU A 862 11.58 -9.20 57.78
C GLU A 862 12.93 -9.68 58.37
N GLY A 863 13.65 -8.83 59.12
CA GLY A 863 14.78 -9.27 59.97
C GLY A 863 16.17 -9.32 59.32
N ALA A 864 16.32 -8.86 58.07
CA ALA A 864 17.62 -8.79 57.41
C ALA A 864 18.52 -7.71 58.06
N GLU A 865 19.80 -8.03 58.32
CA GLU A 865 20.77 -7.09 58.86
C GLU A 865 21.22 -6.06 57.79
N ARG A 866 21.48 -4.82 58.21
CA ARG A 866 21.92 -3.72 57.34
C ARG A 866 23.30 -3.22 57.80
N THR A 867 24.19 -2.97 56.84
CA THR A 867 25.49 -2.33 57.09
C THR A 867 25.85 -1.39 55.94
N ASP A 868 26.22 -0.14 56.23
CA ASP A 868 26.69 0.86 55.23
C ASP A 868 25.87 0.92 53.93
N ASP A 869 24.56 1.09 54.07
CA ASP A 869 23.58 1.12 52.96
C ASP A 869 23.65 -0.13 52.05
N ALA A 870 24.04 -1.26 52.62
CA ALA A 870 24.00 -2.60 52.03
C ALA A 870 23.16 -3.54 52.90
N LEU A 871 22.60 -4.56 52.25
CA LEU A 871 21.84 -5.63 52.90
C LEU A 871 22.74 -6.84 53.11
N VAL A 872 22.76 -7.41 54.32
CA VAL A 872 23.37 -8.72 54.59
C VAL A 872 22.45 -9.81 54.07
N LEU A 873 22.98 -10.75 53.27
CA LEU A 873 22.21 -11.87 52.75
C LEU A 873 21.84 -12.84 53.88
N CYS A 874 20.54 -13.07 54.02
CA CYS A 874 19.88 -13.84 55.06
C CYS A 874 20.23 -15.34 54.91
N ASP A 875 20.44 -16.04 56.03
CA ASP A 875 20.65 -17.50 56.06
C ASP A 875 21.76 -18.02 55.12
N TRP A 876 22.74 -17.18 54.79
CA TRP A 876 23.97 -17.56 54.08
C TRP A 876 24.99 -18.05 55.11
N GLN A 877 25.41 -19.33 55.00
CA GLN A 877 26.38 -19.96 55.89
C GLN A 877 27.72 -20.21 55.20
#